data_AF-A0AAV6T2F2-F1
#
_entry.id   AF-A0AAV6T2F2-F1
#
_cell.length_a   1.000
_cell.length_b   1.000
_cell.length_c   1.000
_cell.angle_alpha   90.00
_cell.angle_beta   90.00
_cell.angle_gamma   90.00
#
_symmetry.space_group_name_H-M   'P 1'
#
loop_
_entity.id
_entity.type
_entity.pdbx_description
1 polymer ?
#
loop_
_entity_poly.entity_id
_entity_poly.type
_entity_poly.pdbx_seq_one_letter_code
_entity_poly.pdbx_strand_id
1 'polypeptide(L)'
;MASNGQIRLFVSEGNPQCLKVLAALEETGVQCGVQCVNHEERVVPFLSRPALPALLLPSGLHIFSSNAICQYLFEVKGQESNQLCNQWLEWEATELQPALLQALHMAVVQGKSSDVFNILQASLNYLDQGLSKQSLPYLTGEAISVADVVLSAALYPFLSDSSLALGEYKSLKAWFDHVAARHSFQSAAQKVLQGKGLQGMKSYMQRQPLPQSSVCRDSQPTNNGTPAECDEGERMVSEEEMEAAALTWCKGLNSSPLVKERQHPILPQEDKKNILVTSALPYVNNVPHLGNIIGCVLSADVFSRYGRLRGWNLLYVCGTDEYGTATENKAREEGLTPQQICDKYHAVHASIYKWFQIDFDFFGRTTTEKQTEIAQDIFWRLNKHGFLVEDTVEQLRCESCQRFLADRFVEGICPFCNYAEARGDQCDKCGRLINAVELREPQCKVCRQTPNIRSSKHLFLDLPKLETQLEQWLDKSTSTGDWTANAKQITRSWLRDGLKPRCITRDLHWGTPVPHPDFKEKVFYVWFDAPIGYLSITANYTDQWQKWWKNPHQVELYNFMAKDNVPFHSVVFPCSLLGAQDNYTLVNHLVATEYLNYEDTKFSKSRGVGVFGDMAKDTGIPSDVWRFYLLYVRPEGQDSAFSWADMALKNNSELLNNLGNFINRAGMFVTRFFEGCVPAMELLQEDKKLLAMVSWELQQYIQLMDKVRIRDGLKHILNISRHGNQYIQVNEPWKKIKGGETDRQRAGTVTGVSVNIACLLSVMLSPYMPTVSQTIRDQLNAPQSCISTMFQGTGTFVCSLSAGHRIGTVSPLFQKLEVDQIEALKKRFGGQQMTAQNAASSPPAAVPTTAAPAAEVATANGADPEKAKLLTQAVTEQGDKVRTLKGQKAEKAVITAEVAKLLDLKKQLAVAEGKSLEPAAPQKSKKK
;
A
#
# COMPACT_ATOMS: atom_id res chain seq x y z
N MET A 1 56.35 -32.82 -1.03
CA MET A 1 54.89 -32.77 -1.20
C MET A 1 54.45 -31.44 -0.59
N ALA A 2 54.49 -30.40 -1.42
CA ALA A 2 54.34 -29.01 -1.01
C ALA A 2 52.85 -28.64 -1.00
N SER A 3 52.34 -28.21 0.14
CA SER A 3 51.01 -27.61 0.25
C SER A 3 51.03 -26.22 -0.37
N ASN A 4 50.36 -26.02 -1.51
CA ASN A 4 50.14 -24.71 -2.15
C ASN A 4 49.73 -23.62 -1.14
N GLY A 5 50.53 -22.54 -1.01
CA GLY A 5 50.20 -21.37 -0.18
C GLY A 5 49.43 -20.30 -0.97
N GLN A 6 48.26 -19.89 -0.50
CA GLN A 6 47.28 -19.01 -1.18
C GLN A 6 47.28 -17.57 -0.58
N ILE A 7 47.03 -16.54 -1.41
CA ILE A 7 46.82 -15.12 -0.99
C ILE A 7 45.71 -15.05 0.06
N ARG A 8 45.78 -14.14 1.06
CA ARG A 8 44.77 -14.02 2.13
C ARG A 8 44.24 -12.60 2.36
N LEU A 9 42.91 -12.42 2.40
CA LEU A 9 42.21 -11.16 2.63
C LEU A 9 41.51 -11.16 4.00
N PHE A 10 41.72 -10.10 4.79
CA PHE A 10 41.12 -9.90 6.12
C PHE A 10 40.06 -8.78 6.09
N VAL A 11 38.88 -9.05 6.66
CA VAL A 11 37.71 -8.14 6.63
C VAL A 11 36.92 -8.15 7.94
N SER A 12 36.11 -7.11 8.20
CA SER A 12 35.23 -7.01 9.37
C SER A 12 33.81 -6.55 9.03
N GLU A 13 32.84 -7.05 9.78
CA GLU A 13 31.40 -6.75 9.65
C GLU A 13 31.09 -5.28 10.02
N GLY A 14 30.37 -4.53 9.20
CA GLY A 14 29.91 -3.17 9.50
C GLY A 14 30.86 -2.03 9.07
N ASN A 15 32.03 -2.36 8.52
CA ASN A 15 33.00 -1.37 8.02
C ASN A 15 32.77 -1.06 6.51
N PRO A 16 32.38 0.17 6.12
CA PRO A 16 32.07 0.52 4.72
C PRO A 16 33.24 0.30 3.74
N GLN A 17 34.50 0.38 4.17
CA GLN A 17 35.65 0.19 3.28
C GLN A 17 35.88 -1.28 2.90
N CYS A 18 35.44 -2.23 3.75
CA CYS A 18 35.51 -3.66 3.45
C CYS A 18 34.59 -4.04 2.28
N LEU A 19 33.52 -3.27 2.03
CA LEU A 19 32.58 -3.48 0.93
C LEU A 19 33.26 -3.30 -0.43
N LYS A 20 34.10 -2.26 -0.57
CA LYS A 20 34.86 -1.98 -1.81
C LYS A 20 35.75 -3.16 -2.21
N VAL A 21 36.52 -3.67 -1.26
CA VAL A 21 37.59 -4.64 -1.53
C VAL A 21 37.06 -6.05 -1.76
N LEU A 22 36.01 -6.43 -1.02
CA LEU A 22 35.32 -7.70 -1.26
C LEU A 22 34.61 -7.70 -2.61
N ALA A 23 34.04 -6.56 -3.03
CA ALA A 23 33.43 -6.44 -4.34
C ALA A 23 34.49 -6.57 -5.43
N ALA A 24 35.63 -5.88 -5.32
CA ALA A 24 36.71 -6.03 -6.29
C ALA A 24 37.29 -7.46 -6.37
N LEU A 25 37.45 -8.14 -5.23
CA LEU A 25 37.98 -9.50 -5.19
C LEU A 25 37.05 -10.47 -5.93
N GLU A 26 35.75 -10.37 -5.68
CA GLU A 26 34.79 -11.23 -6.34
C GLU A 26 34.58 -10.88 -7.81
N GLU A 27 34.67 -9.59 -8.14
CA GLU A 27 34.56 -9.13 -9.52
C GLU A 27 35.73 -9.65 -10.37
N THR A 28 36.92 -9.70 -9.76
CA THR A 28 38.11 -10.12 -10.46
C THR A 28 38.26 -11.64 -10.51
N GLY A 29 37.69 -12.36 -9.53
CA GLY A 29 37.73 -13.82 -9.44
C GLY A 29 39.11 -14.37 -9.03
N VAL A 30 40.02 -13.50 -8.58
CA VAL A 30 41.37 -13.87 -8.12
C VAL A 30 41.25 -14.81 -6.92
N GLN A 31 41.91 -15.98 -6.99
CA GLN A 31 41.85 -16.94 -5.88
C GLN A 31 42.55 -16.42 -4.62
N CYS A 32 41.76 -16.08 -3.60
CA CYS A 32 42.22 -15.51 -2.34
C CYS A 32 41.39 -16.07 -1.17
N GLY A 33 42.06 -16.53 -0.11
CA GLY A 33 41.39 -16.98 1.12
C GLY A 33 40.86 -15.80 1.93
N VAL A 34 39.55 -15.76 2.21
CA VAL A 34 38.92 -14.67 2.97
C VAL A 34 38.73 -15.06 4.44
N GLN A 35 39.17 -14.21 5.37
CA GLN A 35 39.00 -14.40 6.81
C GLN A 35 38.30 -13.21 7.46
N CYS A 36 37.18 -13.47 8.15
CA CYS A 36 36.44 -12.46 8.90
C CYS A 36 36.97 -12.37 10.33
N VAL A 37 37.31 -11.15 10.79
CA VAL A 37 37.92 -10.87 12.09
C VAL A 37 37.16 -9.77 12.84
N ASN A 38 37.36 -9.70 14.16
CA ASN A 38 36.80 -8.62 14.96
C ASN A 38 37.46 -7.27 14.55
N HIS A 39 36.71 -6.16 14.62
CA HIS A 39 37.21 -4.80 14.39
C HIS A 39 38.47 -4.44 15.19
N GLU A 40 38.72 -5.13 16.31
CA GLU A 40 39.83 -4.88 17.22
C GLU A 40 41.06 -5.79 16.96
N GLU A 41 40.93 -6.74 16.04
CA GLU A 41 41.97 -7.72 15.74
C GLU A 41 43.10 -7.12 14.89
N ARG A 42 44.36 -7.40 15.26
CA ARG A 42 45.54 -6.86 14.59
C ARG A 42 46.10 -7.84 13.57
N VAL A 43 45.59 -7.74 12.34
CA VAL A 43 46.02 -8.58 11.21
C VAL A 43 47.30 -8.09 10.52
N VAL A 44 47.61 -6.79 10.58
CA VAL A 44 48.87 -6.23 10.07
C VAL A 44 49.79 -5.95 11.27
N PRO A 45 50.81 -6.80 11.54
CA PRO A 45 51.47 -6.87 12.84
C PRO A 45 52.32 -5.63 13.19
N PHE A 46 52.72 -4.84 12.19
CA PHE A 46 53.53 -3.63 12.38
C PHE A 46 52.69 -2.34 12.52
N LEU A 47 51.36 -2.39 12.34
CA LEU A 47 50.49 -1.23 12.53
C LEU A 47 50.08 -1.08 14.01
N SER A 48 50.10 0.16 14.51
CA SER A 48 49.75 0.49 15.90
C SER A 48 48.25 0.45 16.18
N ARG A 49 47.42 0.53 15.14
CA ARG A 49 45.95 0.43 15.19
C ARG A 49 45.45 -0.66 14.25
N PRO A 50 44.34 -1.33 14.57
CA PRO A 50 43.67 -2.24 13.64
C PRO A 50 43.34 -1.51 12.33
N ALA A 51 43.67 -2.13 11.20
CA ALA A 51 43.40 -1.61 9.86
C ALA A 51 42.75 -2.70 9.02
N LEU A 52 41.51 -2.46 8.62
CA LEU A 52 40.70 -3.37 7.80
C LEU A 52 39.98 -2.57 6.73
N PRO A 53 39.90 -3.06 5.47
CA PRO A 53 40.40 -4.36 4.98
C PRO A 53 41.93 -4.41 4.75
N ALA A 54 42.53 -5.62 4.74
CA ALA A 54 43.96 -5.82 4.44
C ALA A 54 44.24 -7.14 3.69
N LEU A 55 45.19 -7.13 2.73
CA LEU A 55 45.57 -8.25 1.86
C LEU A 55 47.04 -8.70 2.11
N LEU A 56 47.27 -10.00 2.37
CA LEU A 56 48.60 -10.61 2.54
C LEU A 56 49.02 -11.40 1.30
N LEU A 57 50.16 -11.04 0.72
CA LEU A 57 50.75 -11.65 -0.47
C LEU A 57 51.66 -12.86 -0.12
N PRO A 58 51.95 -13.77 -1.08
CA PRO A 58 52.79 -14.95 -0.83
C PRO A 58 54.23 -14.61 -0.40
N SER A 59 54.72 -13.40 -0.71
CA SER A 59 56.03 -12.88 -0.29
C SER A 59 56.08 -12.48 1.20
N GLY A 60 54.94 -12.41 1.90
CA GLY A 60 54.82 -11.91 3.27
C GLY A 60 54.46 -10.43 3.40
N LEU A 61 54.26 -9.70 2.28
CA LEU A 61 53.89 -8.27 2.26
C LEU A 61 52.39 -8.04 2.44
N HIS A 62 52.02 -6.88 3.01
CA HIS A 62 50.63 -6.48 3.29
C HIS A 62 50.21 -5.20 2.54
N ILE A 63 49.02 -5.18 1.93
CA ILE A 63 48.36 -4.00 1.33
C ILE A 63 47.09 -3.67 2.15
N PHE A 64 46.88 -2.40 2.53
CA PHE A 64 45.80 -2.00 3.47
C PHE A 64 45.00 -0.73 3.06
N SER A 65 45.08 -0.30 1.79
CA SER A 65 44.23 0.78 1.21
C SER A 65 43.16 0.18 0.31
N SER A 66 41.88 0.57 0.48
CA SER A 66 40.78 -0.05 -0.27
C SER A 66 40.90 0.14 -1.78
N ASN A 67 41.17 1.35 -2.27
CA ASN A 67 41.29 1.61 -3.71
C ASN A 67 42.53 0.91 -4.32
N ALA A 68 43.67 0.90 -3.60
CA ALA A 68 44.90 0.23 -4.07
C ALA A 68 44.77 -1.30 -4.11
N ILE A 69 44.04 -1.89 -3.15
CA ILE A 69 43.75 -3.34 -3.18
C ILE A 69 42.81 -3.64 -4.36
N CYS A 70 41.79 -2.82 -4.62
CA CYS A 70 40.91 -3.01 -5.79
C CYS A 70 41.69 -2.92 -7.11
N GLN A 71 42.61 -1.96 -7.27
CA GLN A 71 43.45 -1.85 -8.47
C GLN A 71 44.33 -3.09 -8.67
N TYR A 72 45.04 -3.52 -7.62
CA TYR A 72 45.91 -4.70 -7.67
C TYR A 72 45.14 -5.95 -8.14
N LEU A 73 43.91 -6.14 -7.66
CA LEU A 73 43.08 -7.29 -8.03
C LEU A 73 42.66 -7.27 -9.51
N PHE A 74 42.40 -6.08 -10.08
CA PHE A 74 42.07 -5.92 -11.50
C PHE A 74 43.30 -6.08 -12.41
N GLU A 75 44.48 -5.58 -11.99
CA GLU A 75 45.74 -5.78 -12.70
C GLU A 75 46.12 -7.26 -12.77
N VAL A 76 45.92 -8.02 -11.69
CA VAL A 76 46.16 -9.48 -11.67
C VAL A 76 45.23 -10.22 -12.64
N LYS A 77 44.05 -9.67 -12.97
CA LYS A 77 43.13 -10.19 -14.00
C LYS A 77 43.54 -9.77 -15.43
N GLY A 78 44.55 -8.91 -15.58
CA GLY A 78 44.98 -8.38 -16.88
C GLY A 78 44.17 -7.19 -17.37
N GLN A 79 43.52 -6.44 -16.47
CA GLN A 79 42.82 -5.18 -16.80
C GLN A 79 43.58 -4.00 -16.19
N GLU A 80 44.33 -3.25 -17.02
CA GLU A 80 45.06 -2.05 -16.60
C GLU A 80 44.15 -0.81 -16.51
N SER A 81 44.39 0.05 -15.53
CA SER A 81 43.61 1.28 -15.31
C SER A 81 43.99 2.38 -16.30
N ASN A 82 43.00 2.99 -16.97
CA ASN A 82 43.21 4.10 -17.89
C ASN A 82 43.16 5.48 -17.18
N GLN A 83 43.52 6.56 -17.88
CA GLN A 83 43.59 7.91 -17.29
C GLN A 83 42.24 8.40 -16.72
N LEU A 84 41.13 8.07 -17.39
CA LEU A 84 39.77 8.43 -16.95
C LEU A 84 39.37 7.66 -15.68
N CYS A 85 39.78 6.41 -15.55
CA CYS A 85 39.58 5.60 -14.35
C CYS A 85 40.33 6.17 -13.14
N ASN A 86 41.58 6.61 -13.35
CA ASN A 86 42.36 7.24 -12.30
C ASN A 86 41.75 8.58 -11.84
N GLN A 87 41.15 9.36 -12.74
CA GLN A 87 40.44 10.60 -12.38
C GLN A 87 39.20 10.34 -11.51
N TRP A 88 38.41 9.31 -11.82
CA TRP A 88 37.27 8.94 -10.98
C TRP A 88 37.70 8.42 -9.60
N LEU A 89 38.77 7.64 -9.52
CA LEU A 89 39.32 7.17 -8.25
C LEU A 89 39.89 8.31 -7.39
N GLU A 90 40.51 9.32 -8.02
CA GLU A 90 40.97 10.54 -7.34
C GLU A 90 39.77 11.35 -6.82
N TRP A 91 38.74 11.59 -7.65
CA TRP A 91 37.51 12.29 -7.26
C TRP A 91 36.73 11.59 -6.13
N GLU A 92 36.68 10.25 -6.13
CA GLU A 92 36.04 9.52 -5.03
C GLU A 92 36.76 9.74 -3.70
N ALA A 93 38.10 9.68 -3.72
CA ALA A 93 38.91 9.82 -2.53
C ALA A 93 38.93 11.25 -1.98
N THR A 94 38.93 12.27 -2.85
CA THR A 94 39.05 13.68 -2.44
C THR A 94 37.71 14.37 -2.19
N GLU A 95 36.63 13.99 -2.89
CA GLU A 95 35.34 14.70 -2.85
C GLU A 95 34.17 13.85 -2.32
N LEU A 96 34.00 12.62 -2.81
CA LEU A 96 32.84 11.79 -2.45
C LEU A 96 32.95 11.17 -1.05
N GLN A 97 34.14 10.67 -0.67
CA GLN A 97 34.35 9.96 0.59
C GLN A 97 34.14 10.85 1.84
N PRO A 98 34.64 12.10 1.91
CA PRO A 98 34.38 12.99 3.05
C PRO A 98 32.89 13.30 3.24
N ALA A 99 32.16 13.52 2.15
CA ALA A 99 30.74 13.84 2.17
C ALA A 99 29.89 12.65 2.66
N LEU A 100 30.22 11.42 2.22
CA LEU A 100 29.58 10.19 2.69
C LEU A 100 29.81 9.94 4.18
N LEU A 101 31.01 10.20 4.72
CA LEU A 101 31.27 10.02 6.15
C LEU A 101 30.44 10.99 7.02
N GLN A 102 30.29 12.23 6.57
CA GLN A 102 29.45 13.23 7.25
C GLN A 102 27.97 12.82 7.25
N ALA A 103 27.46 12.36 6.10
CA ALA A 103 26.10 11.86 5.97
C ALA A 103 25.84 10.62 6.86
N LEU A 104 26.84 9.73 7.05
CA LEU A 104 26.69 8.49 7.84
C LEU A 104 26.53 8.83 9.31
N HIS A 105 27.33 9.78 9.81
CA HIS A 105 27.25 10.21 11.20
C HIS A 105 25.90 10.87 11.50
N MET A 106 25.39 11.71 10.59
CA MET A 106 24.08 12.35 10.73
C MET A 106 22.91 11.36 10.67
N ALA A 107 22.93 10.42 9.73
CA ALA A 107 21.87 9.42 9.57
C ALA A 107 21.85 8.39 10.72
N VAL A 108 23.03 7.89 11.12
CA VAL A 108 23.12 6.68 11.96
C VAL A 108 23.37 6.99 13.44
N VAL A 109 24.12 8.06 13.75
CA VAL A 109 24.44 8.42 15.14
C VAL A 109 23.47 9.47 15.68
N GLN A 110 23.10 10.47 14.88
CA GLN A 110 22.26 11.59 15.30
C GLN A 110 20.77 11.42 14.99
N GLY A 111 20.39 10.49 14.10
CA GLY A 111 19.00 10.21 13.72
C GLY A 111 18.32 11.32 12.90
N LYS A 112 19.09 12.22 12.26
CA LYS A 112 18.60 13.37 11.50
C LYS A 112 18.69 13.13 9.98
N SER A 113 17.92 12.16 9.49
CA SER A 113 18.01 11.70 8.09
C SER A 113 17.43 12.69 7.05
N SER A 114 16.64 13.69 7.45
CA SER A 114 16.03 14.67 6.53
C SER A 114 17.02 15.64 5.88
N ASP A 115 18.19 15.87 6.49
CA ASP A 115 19.20 16.83 6.02
C ASP A 115 20.35 16.15 5.24
N VAL A 116 20.30 14.82 5.11
CA VAL A 116 21.33 13.99 4.45
C VAL A 116 21.41 14.26 2.94
N PHE A 117 20.27 14.51 2.30
CA PHE A 117 20.22 14.87 0.88
C PHE A 117 20.93 16.19 0.59
N ASN A 118 20.78 17.20 1.46
CA ASN A 118 21.39 18.52 1.28
C ASN A 118 22.93 18.48 1.29
N ILE A 119 23.53 17.49 1.96
CA ILE A 119 25.00 17.32 2.04
C ILE A 119 25.54 16.65 0.79
N LEU A 120 24.81 15.68 0.25
CA LEU A 120 25.26 14.85 -0.86
C LEU A 120 24.82 15.38 -2.24
N GLN A 121 23.97 16.40 -2.28
CA GLN A 121 23.42 16.96 -3.52
C GLN A 121 24.49 17.38 -4.54
N ALA A 122 25.56 18.07 -4.14
CA ALA A 122 26.61 18.54 -5.06
C ALA A 122 27.42 17.39 -5.68
N SER A 123 27.78 16.38 -4.88
CA SER A 123 28.52 15.22 -5.35
C SER A 123 27.66 14.31 -6.24
N LEU A 124 26.36 14.19 -5.94
CA LEU A 124 25.41 13.49 -6.80
C LEU A 124 25.16 14.22 -8.12
N ASN A 125 25.06 15.56 -8.11
CA ASN A 125 25.00 16.38 -9.33
C ASN A 125 26.24 16.14 -10.23
N TYR A 126 27.45 16.16 -9.66
CA TYR A 126 28.69 16.01 -10.44
C TYR A 126 28.81 14.62 -11.06
N LEU A 127 28.53 13.58 -10.29
CA LEU A 127 28.59 12.20 -10.78
C LEU A 127 27.48 11.90 -11.78
N ASP A 128 26.26 12.39 -11.55
CA ASP A 128 25.16 12.26 -12.52
C ASP A 128 25.44 13.01 -13.82
N GLN A 129 26.03 14.21 -13.79
CA GLN A 129 26.48 14.93 -14.99
C GLN A 129 27.63 14.25 -15.71
N GLY A 130 28.56 13.61 -14.98
CA GLY A 130 29.67 12.87 -15.55
C GLY A 130 29.19 11.61 -16.29
N LEU A 131 28.23 10.91 -15.70
CA LEU A 131 27.58 9.73 -16.29
C LEU A 131 26.62 10.08 -17.41
N SER A 132 25.88 11.19 -17.29
CA SER A 132 24.95 11.61 -18.34
C SER A 132 25.67 12.07 -19.61
N LYS A 133 26.91 12.56 -19.50
CA LYS A 133 27.77 12.95 -20.65
C LYS A 133 28.35 11.77 -21.43
N GLN A 134 28.23 10.53 -20.95
CA GLN A 134 28.86 9.34 -21.53
C GLN A 134 27.80 8.26 -21.77
N SER A 135 27.63 7.79 -23.02
CA SER A 135 26.66 6.75 -23.40
C SER A 135 27.23 5.34 -23.21
N LEU A 136 27.89 5.10 -22.09
CA LEU A 136 28.62 3.86 -21.81
C LEU A 136 28.16 3.30 -20.45
N PRO A 137 28.08 1.96 -20.29
CA PRO A 137 27.52 1.31 -19.08
C PRO A 137 28.39 1.48 -17.83
N TYR A 138 29.60 2.02 -17.98
CA TYR A 138 30.58 2.24 -16.91
C TYR A 138 31.29 3.58 -17.09
N LEU A 139 31.78 4.14 -15.99
CA LEU A 139 32.40 5.48 -15.88
C LEU A 139 33.59 5.72 -16.82
N THR A 140 34.17 4.65 -17.36
CA THR A 140 35.41 4.72 -18.14
C THR A 140 35.37 3.91 -19.43
N GLY A 141 34.25 3.28 -19.80
CA GLY A 141 34.19 2.34 -20.93
C GLY A 141 32.96 1.42 -20.98
N GLU A 142 32.98 0.44 -21.89
CA GLU A 142 31.94 -0.62 -22.01
C GLU A 142 32.11 -1.77 -21.02
N ALA A 143 33.26 -1.85 -20.35
CA ALA A 143 33.57 -2.86 -19.34
C ALA A 143 33.75 -2.23 -17.97
N ILE A 144 33.42 -2.99 -16.93
CA ILE A 144 33.54 -2.53 -15.54
C ILE A 144 34.99 -2.21 -15.22
N SER A 145 35.22 -0.99 -14.73
CA SER A 145 36.52 -0.57 -14.27
C SER A 145 36.59 -0.61 -12.74
N VAL A 146 37.81 -0.49 -12.23
CA VAL A 146 38.03 -0.33 -10.80
C VAL A 146 37.36 0.93 -10.23
N ALA A 147 37.19 2.00 -11.03
CA ALA A 147 36.46 3.20 -10.62
C ALA A 147 34.98 2.90 -10.39
N ASP A 148 34.34 2.20 -11.32
CA ASP A 148 32.95 1.75 -11.17
C ASP A 148 32.76 1.02 -9.85
N VAL A 149 33.67 0.09 -9.60
CA VAL A 149 33.65 -0.75 -8.42
C VAL A 149 33.76 0.07 -7.12
N VAL A 150 34.72 0.99 -7.09
CA VAL A 150 35.02 1.77 -5.89
C VAL A 150 33.92 2.78 -5.58
N LEU A 151 33.48 3.56 -6.56
CA LEU A 151 32.47 4.61 -6.35
C LEU A 151 31.11 3.98 -6.02
N SER A 152 30.76 2.85 -6.65
CA SER A 152 29.53 2.15 -6.34
C SER A 152 29.56 1.58 -4.93
N ALA A 153 30.62 0.89 -4.51
CA ALA A 153 30.70 0.40 -3.13
C ALA A 153 30.68 1.53 -2.07
N ALA A 154 31.25 2.70 -2.36
CA ALA A 154 31.21 3.86 -1.47
C ALA A 154 29.80 4.43 -1.27
N LEU A 155 29.03 4.59 -2.36
CA LEU A 155 27.68 5.13 -2.32
C LEU A 155 26.64 4.11 -1.83
N TYR A 156 26.98 2.83 -1.89
CA TYR A 156 26.10 1.72 -1.56
C TYR A 156 25.31 1.90 -0.27
N PRO A 157 25.88 2.32 0.86
CA PRO A 157 25.13 2.40 2.11
C PRO A 157 23.96 3.39 2.05
N PHE A 158 24.12 4.51 1.33
CA PHE A 158 23.08 5.54 1.25
C PHE A 158 22.06 5.28 0.16
N LEU A 159 22.54 4.74 -0.96
CA LEU A 159 21.72 4.45 -2.12
C LEU A 159 20.96 3.13 -1.97
N SER A 160 21.51 2.16 -1.23
CA SER A 160 20.82 0.90 -0.91
C SER A 160 19.81 1.03 0.23
N ASP A 161 20.01 1.94 1.18
CA ASP A 161 19.17 2.07 2.38
C ASP A 161 18.12 3.20 2.28
N SER A 162 17.87 3.71 1.08
CA SER A 162 16.80 4.68 0.74
C SER A 162 16.80 6.02 1.50
N SER A 163 17.86 6.32 2.24
CA SER A 163 18.07 7.59 2.97
C SER A 163 18.32 8.82 2.06
N LEU A 164 18.61 8.57 0.78
CA LEU A 164 18.83 9.57 -0.26
C LEU A 164 17.99 9.25 -1.49
N ALA A 165 17.02 10.10 -1.79
CA ALA A 165 16.22 9.96 -2.99
C ALA A 165 16.98 10.53 -4.19
N LEU A 166 17.59 9.67 -4.99
CA LEU A 166 18.23 10.03 -6.27
C LEU A 166 17.23 10.39 -7.38
N GLY A 167 16.04 10.86 -7.03
CA GLY A 167 14.94 11.06 -7.98
C GLY A 167 15.28 12.02 -9.13
N GLU A 168 16.22 12.96 -8.89
CA GLU A 168 16.72 13.91 -9.89
C GLU A 168 18.02 13.45 -10.58
N TYR A 169 18.63 12.32 -10.17
CA TYR A 169 19.96 11.81 -10.59
C TYR A 169 19.88 10.43 -11.28
N LYS A 170 19.38 10.38 -12.52
CA LYS A 170 19.03 9.14 -13.23
C LYS A 170 20.24 8.37 -13.77
N SER A 171 21.23 9.07 -14.35
CA SER A 171 22.42 8.44 -14.92
C SER A 171 23.28 7.84 -13.80
N LEU A 172 23.37 8.52 -12.65
CA LEU A 172 23.98 8.02 -11.41
C LEU A 172 23.28 6.80 -10.84
N LYS A 173 21.95 6.79 -10.79
CA LYS A 173 21.18 5.65 -10.28
C LYS A 173 21.32 4.42 -11.19
N ALA A 174 21.27 4.60 -12.50
CA ALA A 174 21.43 3.51 -13.47
C ALA A 174 22.85 2.90 -13.39
N TRP A 175 23.89 3.74 -13.40
CA TRP A 175 25.27 3.30 -13.23
C TRP A 175 25.48 2.59 -11.87
N PHE A 176 24.96 3.17 -10.78
CA PHE A 176 25.08 2.57 -9.45
C PHE A 176 24.34 1.23 -9.36
N ASP A 177 23.08 1.15 -9.80
CA ASP A 177 22.27 -0.09 -9.78
C ASP A 177 22.90 -1.15 -10.70
N HIS A 178 23.52 -0.75 -11.81
CA HIS A 178 24.24 -1.66 -12.71
C HIS A 178 25.50 -2.25 -12.06
N VAL A 179 26.34 -1.41 -11.45
CA VAL A 179 27.56 -1.86 -10.78
C VAL A 179 27.25 -2.62 -9.47
N ALA A 180 26.27 -2.16 -8.68
CA ALA A 180 25.89 -2.72 -7.38
C ALA A 180 25.07 -4.01 -7.49
N ALA A 181 24.41 -4.27 -8.63
CA ALA A 181 23.71 -5.53 -8.90
C ALA A 181 24.66 -6.68 -9.23
N ARG A 182 25.93 -6.40 -9.55
CA ARG A 182 26.90 -7.46 -9.82
C ARG A 182 27.04 -8.35 -8.58
N HIS A 183 27.14 -9.66 -8.82
CA HIS A 183 27.24 -10.65 -7.75
C HIS A 183 28.36 -10.30 -6.76
N SER A 184 29.48 -9.80 -7.29
CA SER A 184 30.61 -9.29 -6.55
C SER A 184 30.23 -8.26 -5.47
N PHE A 185 29.40 -7.29 -5.84
CA PHE A 185 28.90 -6.24 -4.94
C PHE A 185 27.87 -6.76 -3.95
N GLN A 186 26.93 -7.59 -4.42
CA GLN A 186 25.88 -8.12 -3.55
C GLN A 186 26.45 -9.07 -2.50
N SER A 187 27.42 -9.91 -2.87
CA SER A 187 28.09 -10.79 -1.92
C SER A 187 28.99 -10.00 -0.94
N ALA A 188 29.71 -8.98 -1.43
CA ALA A 188 30.46 -8.08 -0.56
C ALA A 188 29.58 -7.30 0.43
N ALA A 189 28.42 -6.80 -0.02
CA ALA A 189 27.43 -6.08 0.79
C ALA A 189 26.77 -7.01 1.81
N GLN A 190 26.45 -8.22 1.40
CA GLN A 190 25.96 -9.27 2.28
C GLN A 190 26.97 -9.55 3.40
N LYS A 191 28.27 -9.69 3.06
CA LYS A 191 29.34 -9.96 4.04
C LYS A 191 29.58 -8.81 5.02
N VAL A 192 29.53 -7.56 4.54
CA VAL A 192 29.89 -6.38 5.35
C VAL A 192 28.68 -5.80 6.07
N LEU A 193 27.52 -5.65 5.44
CA LEU A 193 26.36 -5.01 6.06
C LEU A 193 25.45 -6.00 6.77
N GLN A 194 25.60 -7.31 6.51
CA GLN A 194 24.77 -8.38 7.08
C GLN A 194 23.26 -8.13 6.94
N GLY A 195 22.87 -7.46 5.86
CA GLY A 195 21.48 -7.04 5.64
C GLY A 195 20.95 -5.98 6.63
N LYS A 196 21.81 -5.33 7.43
CA LYS A 196 21.44 -4.30 8.42
C LYS A 196 21.48 -2.86 7.86
N GLY A 197 21.79 -2.66 6.58
CA GLY A 197 21.85 -1.33 5.94
C GLY A 197 22.83 -0.36 6.62
N LEU A 198 22.48 0.93 6.65
CA LEU A 198 23.19 2.00 7.37
C LEU A 198 23.26 1.71 8.88
N GLN A 199 22.25 1.05 9.44
CA GLN A 199 22.25 0.63 10.85
C GLN A 199 23.24 -0.50 11.12
N GLY A 200 23.61 -1.29 10.11
CA GLY A 200 24.71 -2.26 10.16
C GLY A 200 26.05 -1.60 10.41
N MET A 201 26.16 -0.33 10.04
CA MET A 201 27.34 0.49 10.28
C MET A 201 27.28 1.17 11.65
N LYS A 202 26.18 1.09 12.41
CA LYS A 202 26.03 1.83 13.68
C LYS A 202 27.11 1.48 14.70
N SER A 203 27.38 0.18 14.89
CA SER A 203 28.40 -0.26 15.86
C SER A 203 29.80 0.20 15.46
N TYR A 204 30.09 0.20 14.15
CA TYR A 204 31.32 0.73 13.59
C TYR A 204 31.40 2.26 13.73
N MET A 205 30.36 2.97 13.31
CA MET A 205 30.26 4.44 13.30
C MET A 205 30.30 5.06 14.69
N GLN A 206 29.74 4.39 15.71
CA GLN A 206 29.83 4.82 17.11
C GLN A 206 31.27 4.80 17.66
N ARG A 207 32.19 4.11 16.99
CA ARG A 207 33.62 4.02 17.36
C ARG A 207 34.50 4.94 16.51
N GLN A 208 33.95 5.62 15.51
CA GLN A 208 34.66 6.57 14.63
C GLN A 208 34.57 8.01 15.17
N PRO A 209 35.57 8.88 14.90
CA PRO A 209 35.54 10.29 15.31
C PRO A 209 34.47 11.11 14.56
N LEU A 210 33.91 12.15 15.21
CA LEU A 210 32.85 13.02 14.67
C LEU A 210 33.29 13.88 13.46
N PRO A 211 32.46 14.04 12.40
CA PRO A 211 32.76 14.88 11.22
C PRO A 211 32.43 16.38 11.43
N GLN A 212 33.25 17.29 10.86
CA GLN A 212 33.09 18.76 10.91
C GLN A 212 32.15 19.27 9.78
N SER A 213 31.28 20.26 10.02
CA SER A 213 30.17 20.67 9.11
C SER A 213 30.44 21.91 8.21
N SER A 214 29.98 21.91 6.94
CA SER A 214 29.75 23.14 6.15
C SER A 214 28.68 23.02 5.04
N VAL A 215 28.09 24.17 4.67
CA VAL A 215 26.81 24.44 3.97
C VAL A 215 27.03 24.82 2.48
N CYS A 216 26.05 24.52 1.60
CA CYS A 216 25.97 24.92 0.17
C CYS A 216 26.20 26.42 -0.11
N ARG A 217 26.83 26.74 -1.26
CA ARG A 217 26.54 27.95 -2.06
C ARG A 217 26.89 27.81 -3.54
N ASP A 218 25.93 28.23 -4.36
CA ASP A 218 25.86 28.35 -5.82
C ASP A 218 26.88 29.29 -6.47
N SER A 219 27.20 29.04 -7.75
CA SER A 219 27.14 30.05 -8.84
C SER A 219 27.37 29.43 -10.25
N GLN A 220 26.34 29.52 -11.10
CA GLN A 220 26.41 29.49 -12.58
C GLN A 220 26.94 30.85 -13.12
N PRO A 221 27.16 31.08 -14.44
CA PRO A 221 27.34 30.18 -15.61
C PRO A 221 28.53 30.59 -16.53
N THR A 222 28.94 29.76 -17.50
CA THR A 222 28.97 30.13 -18.95
C THR A 222 29.42 28.99 -19.86
N ASN A 223 28.45 28.54 -20.66
CA ASN A 223 28.48 28.20 -22.09
C ASN A 223 29.33 27.06 -22.69
N ASN A 224 28.52 26.17 -23.30
CA ASN A 224 28.68 25.41 -24.55
C ASN A 224 29.18 23.96 -24.46
N GLY A 225 28.18 23.05 -24.54
CA GLY A 225 28.32 21.62 -24.81
C GLY A 225 27.21 20.82 -24.11
N THR A 226 26.04 20.73 -24.75
CA THR A 226 24.94 19.73 -24.60
C THR A 226 24.94 18.81 -23.36
N PRO A 227 23.94 18.87 -22.45
CA PRO A 227 23.79 17.89 -21.37
C PRO A 227 23.05 16.65 -21.88
N ALA A 228 23.73 15.50 -21.79
CA ALA A 228 23.33 14.23 -22.39
C ALA A 228 22.47 13.34 -21.47
N GLU A 229 22.04 12.25 -22.07
CA GLU A 229 20.82 11.47 -21.91
C GLU A 229 20.80 10.52 -20.69
N CYS A 230 19.59 10.05 -20.35
CA CYS A 230 19.36 8.92 -19.44
C CYS A 230 19.61 7.60 -20.19
N ASP A 231 20.44 6.71 -19.67
CA ASP A 231 20.73 5.42 -20.31
C ASP A 231 19.73 4.33 -19.85
N GLU A 232 18.79 3.94 -20.73
CA GLU A 232 18.01 2.71 -20.65
C GLU A 232 18.85 1.57 -21.23
N GLY A 233 19.43 0.70 -20.38
CA GLY A 233 20.02 -0.54 -20.87
C GLY A 233 18.91 -1.50 -21.35
N GLU A 234 18.72 -1.65 -22.66
CA GLU A 234 17.83 -2.68 -23.22
C GLU A 234 18.19 -4.06 -22.64
N ARG A 235 17.20 -4.78 -22.09
CA ARG A 235 17.39 -6.20 -21.72
C ARG A 235 17.88 -6.96 -22.95
N MET A 236 19.13 -7.40 -22.92
CA MET A 236 19.69 -8.28 -23.94
C MET A 236 18.94 -9.60 -23.89
N VAL A 237 18.13 -9.86 -24.92
CA VAL A 237 17.43 -11.12 -25.11
C VAL A 237 18.34 -12.03 -25.91
N SER A 238 18.65 -13.21 -25.38
CA SER A 238 19.47 -14.19 -26.08
C SER A 238 18.70 -14.80 -27.27
N GLU A 239 19.43 -15.29 -28.28
CA GLU A 239 18.81 -15.99 -29.42
C GLU A 239 18.01 -17.22 -28.96
N GLU A 240 18.50 -17.94 -27.93
CA GLU A 240 17.80 -19.09 -27.35
C GLU A 240 16.44 -18.70 -26.77
N GLU A 241 16.36 -17.60 -26.02
CA GLU A 241 15.09 -17.09 -25.49
C GLU A 241 14.13 -16.64 -26.59
N MET A 242 14.66 -16.03 -27.66
CA MET A 242 13.87 -15.61 -28.82
C MET A 242 13.26 -16.79 -29.54
N GLU A 243 14.04 -17.85 -29.80
CA GLU A 243 13.54 -19.05 -30.45
C GLU A 243 12.60 -19.85 -29.54
N ALA A 244 12.87 -19.92 -28.23
CA ALA A 244 11.96 -20.56 -27.28
C ALA A 244 10.61 -19.84 -27.19
N ALA A 245 10.61 -18.50 -27.21
CA ALA A 245 9.39 -17.70 -27.24
C ALA A 245 8.63 -17.87 -28.55
N ALA A 246 9.32 -17.88 -29.69
CA ALA A 246 8.71 -18.13 -31.00
C ALA A 246 8.09 -19.54 -31.09
N LEU A 247 8.79 -20.56 -30.59
CA LEU A 247 8.28 -21.93 -30.56
C LEU A 247 7.05 -22.05 -29.66
N THR A 248 7.05 -21.37 -28.51
CA THR A 248 5.88 -21.33 -27.60
C THR A 248 4.71 -20.60 -28.26
N TRP A 249 4.97 -19.48 -28.93
CA TRP A 249 3.98 -18.73 -29.68
C TRP A 249 3.28 -19.56 -30.75
N CYS A 250 4.05 -20.34 -31.52
CA CYS A 250 3.55 -21.19 -32.60
C CYS A 250 2.66 -22.35 -32.13
N LYS A 251 2.71 -22.74 -30.85
CA LYS A 251 1.79 -23.77 -30.30
C LYS A 251 0.32 -23.30 -30.33
N GLY A 252 0.10 -21.98 -30.29
CA GLY A 252 -1.24 -21.39 -30.33
C GLY A 252 -2.10 -21.76 -29.11
N LEU A 253 -3.42 -21.73 -29.29
CA LEU A 253 -4.35 -22.24 -28.28
C LEU A 253 -4.36 -23.76 -28.32
N ASN A 254 -3.94 -24.38 -27.21
CA ASN A 254 -4.09 -25.81 -27.02
C ASN A 254 -5.56 -26.16 -26.73
N SER A 255 -5.91 -27.44 -26.81
CA SER A 255 -7.17 -27.98 -26.26
C SER A 255 -7.17 -27.97 -24.71
N SER A 256 -6.73 -26.87 -24.10
CA SER A 256 -6.78 -26.66 -22.67
C SER A 256 -8.24 -26.75 -22.22
N PRO A 257 -8.51 -27.36 -21.04
CA PRO A 257 -9.87 -27.40 -20.54
C PRO A 257 -10.42 -25.98 -20.43
N LEU A 258 -11.66 -25.80 -20.89
CA LEU A 258 -12.41 -24.56 -20.71
C LEU A 258 -12.39 -24.17 -19.24
N VAL A 259 -12.35 -22.86 -18.97
CA VAL A 259 -12.52 -22.34 -17.61
C VAL A 259 -13.84 -22.90 -17.06
N LYS A 260 -13.75 -23.80 -16.08
CA LYS A 260 -14.94 -24.38 -15.46
C LYS A 260 -15.64 -23.31 -14.66
N GLU A 261 -16.96 -23.21 -14.80
CA GLU A 261 -17.77 -22.37 -13.92
C GLU A 261 -17.56 -22.79 -12.46
N ARG A 262 -17.52 -21.80 -11.55
CA ARG A 262 -17.40 -22.04 -10.11
C ARG A 262 -18.67 -22.73 -9.62
N GLN A 263 -18.52 -23.98 -9.13
CA GLN A 263 -19.60 -24.69 -8.47
C GLN A 263 -19.49 -24.46 -6.97
N HIS A 264 -20.53 -23.88 -6.37
CA HIS A 264 -20.64 -23.68 -4.94
C HIS A 264 -21.42 -24.85 -4.31
N PRO A 265 -21.05 -25.35 -3.11
CA PRO A 265 -19.91 -24.89 -2.32
C PRO A 265 -18.56 -25.39 -2.86
N ILE A 266 -17.56 -24.51 -2.83
CA ILE A 266 -16.18 -24.82 -3.17
C ILE A 266 -15.56 -25.55 -1.97
N LEU A 267 -15.06 -26.76 -2.18
CA LEU A 267 -14.43 -27.61 -1.16
C LEU A 267 -13.01 -27.99 -1.58
N PRO A 268 -12.09 -28.25 -0.62
CA PRO A 268 -10.74 -28.70 -0.93
C PRO A 268 -10.72 -30.00 -1.75
N GLN A 269 -9.74 -30.10 -2.64
CA GLN A 269 -9.50 -31.24 -3.54
C GLN A 269 -8.07 -31.74 -3.30
N GLU A 270 -7.88 -33.05 -3.10
CA GLU A 270 -6.60 -33.62 -2.65
C GLU A 270 -5.46 -33.37 -3.65
N ASP A 271 -5.73 -33.44 -4.95
CA ASP A 271 -4.73 -33.27 -6.01
C ASP A 271 -4.55 -31.80 -6.47
N LYS A 272 -5.04 -30.83 -5.70
CA LYS A 272 -4.96 -29.41 -6.06
C LYS A 272 -4.43 -28.56 -4.94
N LYS A 273 -3.84 -27.43 -5.35
CA LYS A 273 -3.53 -26.32 -4.45
C LYS A 273 -4.84 -25.69 -3.94
N ASN A 274 -5.16 -25.90 -2.66
CA ASN A 274 -6.36 -25.35 -2.02
C ASN A 274 -6.00 -24.09 -1.23
N ILE A 275 -6.57 -22.95 -1.64
CA ILE A 275 -6.28 -21.65 -1.07
C ILE A 275 -7.52 -21.10 -0.39
N LEU A 276 -7.41 -20.86 0.91
CA LEU A 276 -8.42 -20.14 1.67
C LEU A 276 -7.96 -18.69 1.82
N VAL A 277 -8.76 -17.75 1.31
CA VAL A 277 -8.50 -16.32 1.43
C VAL A 277 -9.52 -15.71 2.36
N THR A 278 -9.05 -14.91 3.32
CA THR A 278 -9.93 -14.01 4.08
C THR A 278 -9.44 -12.58 4.00
N SER A 279 -10.39 -11.66 4.06
CA SER A 279 -10.14 -10.25 4.33
C SER A 279 -10.59 -9.95 5.75
N ALA A 280 -9.88 -9.07 6.45
CA ALA A 280 -10.31 -8.55 7.75
C ALA A 280 -11.78 -8.12 7.71
N LEU A 281 -12.55 -8.56 8.69
CA LEU A 281 -13.97 -8.25 8.82
C LEU A 281 -14.14 -6.76 9.13
N PRO A 282 -14.71 -5.94 8.23
CA PRO A 282 -15.02 -4.55 8.54
C PRO A 282 -16.04 -4.44 9.69
N TYR A 283 -15.77 -3.53 10.62
CA TYR A 283 -16.75 -3.11 11.63
C TYR A 283 -18.00 -2.52 10.97
N VAL A 284 -19.16 -3.10 11.25
CA VAL A 284 -20.43 -2.78 10.59
C VAL A 284 -20.91 -1.36 10.90
N ASN A 285 -20.54 -0.79 12.03
CA ASN A 285 -21.09 0.50 12.49
C ASN A 285 -20.52 1.72 11.74
N ASN A 286 -19.60 1.53 10.78
CA ASN A 286 -18.96 2.59 10.02
C ASN A 286 -18.93 2.29 8.53
N VAL A 287 -19.28 3.29 7.71
CA VAL A 287 -19.08 3.20 6.25
C VAL A 287 -17.58 3.10 5.96
N PRO A 288 -17.12 2.12 5.15
CA PRO A 288 -15.71 1.96 4.85
C PRO A 288 -15.23 3.09 3.93
N HIS A 289 -14.05 3.64 4.21
CA HIS A 289 -13.36 4.57 3.32
C HIS A 289 -12.37 3.84 2.40
N LEU A 290 -11.79 4.56 1.43
CA LEU A 290 -10.86 3.95 0.46
C LEU A 290 -9.68 3.24 1.12
N GLY A 291 -9.20 3.75 2.26
CA GLY A 291 -8.16 3.12 3.07
C GLY A 291 -8.53 1.74 3.61
N ASN A 292 -9.77 1.55 4.08
CA ASN A 292 -10.23 0.22 4.50
C ASN A 292 -10.36 -0.73 3.30
N ILE A 293 -10.80 -0.19 2.16
CA ILE A 293 -11.00 -0.97 0.93
C ILE A 293 -9.66 -1.50 0.41
N ILE A 294 -8.66 -0.62 0.22
CA ILE A 294 -7.35 -1.02 -0.31
C ILE A 294 -6.58 -1.93 0.65
N GLY A 295 -6.65 -1.67 1.96
CA GLY A 295 -5.88 -2.43 2.95
C GLY A 295 -6.35 -3.87 3.14
N CYS A 296 -7.63 -4.14 2.83
CA CYS A 296 -8.25 -5.43 3.09
C CYS A 296 -8.89 -6.01 1.81
N VAL A 297 -10.16 -5.68 1.56
CA VAL A 297 -11.03 -6.40 0.60
C VAL A 297 -10.56 -6.30 -0.86
N LEU A 298 -10.00 -5.17 -1.28
CA LEU A 298 -9.52 -4.98 -2.66
C LEU A 298 -8.19 -5.70 -2.90
N SER A 299 -7.29 -5.70 -1.91
CA SER A 299 -6.04 -6.48 -1.98
C SER A 299 -6.32 -7.98 -2.06
N ALA A 300 -7.22 -8.48 -1.21
CA ALA A 300 -7.61 -9.89 -1.21
C ALA A 300 -8.35 -10.29 -2.51
N ASP A 301 -9.17 -9.41 -3.07
CA ASP A 301 -9.87 -9.65 -4.34
C ASP A 301 -8.90 -9.83 -5.50
N VAL A 302 -7.89 -8.96 -5.61
CA VAL A 302 -6.87 -9.06 -6.66
C VAL A 302 -6.14 -10.40 -6.57
N PHE A 303 -5.70 -10.81 -5.38
CA PHE A 303 -5.05 -12.10 -5.20
C PHE A 303 -5.99 -13.28 -5.49
N SER A 304 -7.25 -13.19 -5.07
CA SER A 304 -8.26 -14.23 -5.31
C SER A 304 -8.53 -14.42 -6.80
N ARG A 305 -8.69 -13.33 -7.55
CA ARG A 305 -8.86 -13.35 -9.01
C ARG A 305 -7.62 -13.93 -9.70
N TYR A 306 -6.43 -13.53 -9.27
CA TYR A 306 -5.18 -14.09 -9.78
C TYR A 306 -5.09 -15.61 -9.53
N GLY A 307 -5.39 -16.08 -8.31
CA GLY A 307 -5.39 -17.50 -7.99
C GLY A 307 -6.38 -18.32 -8.83
N ARG A 308 -7.56 -17.73 -9.13
CA ARG A 308 -8.53 -18.33 -10.05
C ARG A 308 -7.98 -18.43 -11.48
N LEU A 309 -7.25 -17.41 -11.97
CA LEU A 309 -6.57 -17.47 -13.28
C LEU A 309 -5.50 -18.58 -13.32
N ARG A 310 -4.78 -18.79 -12.22
CA ARG A 310 -3.79 -19.88 -12.06
C ARG A 310 -4.43 -21.27 -11.97
N GLY A 311 -5.76 -21.35 -11.85
CA GLY A 311 -6.49 -22.62 -11.72
C GLY A 311 -6.45 -23.22 -10.32
N TRP A 312 -6.10 -22.44 -9.29
CA TRP A 312 -6.12 -22.90 -7.90
C TRP A 312 -7.55 -23.12 -7.42
N ASN A 313 -7.72 -24.08 -6.51
CA ASN A 313 -9.00 -24.28 -5.84
C ASN A 313 -9.12 -23.25 -4.71
N LEU A 314 -9.84 -22.16 -4.94
CA LEU A 314 -9.80 -20.98 -4.08
C LEU A 314 -11.17 -20.68 -3.49
N LEU A 315 -11.22 -20.44 -2.18
CA LEU A 315 -12.39 -19.93 -1.48
C LEU A 315 -12.06 -18.58 -0.84
N TYR A 316 -12.73 -17.51 -1.26
CA TYR A 316 -12.59 -16.17 -0.70
C TYR A 316 -13.82 -15.77 0.13
N VAL A 317 -13.64 -15.66 1.44
CA VAL A 317 -14.70 -15.29 2.39
C VAL A 317 -14.38 -14.00 3.15
N CYS A 318 -15.42 -13.23 3.46
CA CYS A 318 -15.37 -12.07 4.33
C CYS A 318 -16.77 -11.86 4.94
N GLY A 319 -16.94 -10.83 5.74
CA GLY A 319 -18.22 -10.47 6.33
C GLY A 319 -18.10 -9.25 7.21
N THR A 320 -19.20 -8.85 7.84
CA THR A 320 -19.21 -7.74 8.79
C THR A 320 -18.95 -8.22 10.21
N ASP A 321 -18.10 -7.49 10.95
CA ASP A 321 -17.96 -7.61 12.40
C ASP A 321 -19.00 -6.71 13.08
N GLU A 322 -19.89 -7.32 13.85
CA GLU A 322 -21.14 -6.70 14.26
C GLU A 322 -21.30 -6.52 15.76
N TYR A 323 -20.47 -7.19 16.57
CA TYR A 323 -20.59 -7.17 18.03
C TYR A 323 -19.81 -6.02 18.69
N GLY A 324 -20.09 -5.80 19.97
CA GLY A 324 -19.34 -4.89 20.82
C GLY A 324 -20.01 -3.52 21.04
N THR A 325 -19.40 -2.76 21.96
CA THR A 325 -19.97 -1.51 22.50
C THR A 325 -20.18 -0.43 21.44
N ALA A 326 -19.36 -0.41 20.39
CA ALA A 326 -19.45 0.60 19.34
C ALA A 326 -20.76 0.46 18.53
N THR A 327 -21.24 -0.77 18.33
CA THR A 327 -22.53 -1.06 17.71
C THR A 327 -23.67 -0.61 18.61
N GLU A 328 -23.67 -0.94 19.91
CA GLU A 328 -24.72 -0.50 20.84
C GLU A 328 -24.84 1.02 20.93
N ASN A 329 -23.70 1.72 20.93
CA ASN A 329 -23.69 3.19 20.95
C ASN A 329 -24.24 3.78 19.66
N LYS A 330 -23.81 3.25 18.50
CA LYS A 330 -24.30 3.73 17.22
C LYS A 330 -25.80 3.44 17.04
N ALA A 331 -26.27 2.27 17.50
CA ALA A 331 -27.68 1.92 17.54
C ALA A 331 -28.48 2.95 18.36
N ARG A 332 -27.98 3.29 19.56
CA ARG A 332 -28.60 4.32 20.42
C ARG A 332 -28.62 5.71 19.77
N GLU A 333 -27.53 6.13 19.14
CA GLU A 333 -27.44 7.41 18.41
C GLU A 333 -28.46 7.51 17.28
N GLU A 334 -28.75 6.40 16.58
CA GLU A 334 -29.71 6.35 15.47
C GLU A 334 -31.12 5.93 15.90
N GLY A 335 -31.37 5.69 17.19
CA GLY A 335 -32.68 5.26 17.70
C GLY A 335 -33.09 3.85 17.22
N LEU A 336 -32.11 2.97 16.99
CA LEU A 336 -32.29 1.60 16.50
C LEU A 336 -31.84 0.56 17.53
N THR A 337 -32.26 -0.69 17.36
CA THR A 337 -31.66 -1.83 18.06
C THR A 337 -30.31 -2.20 17.43
N PRO A 338 -29.40 -2.87 18.17
CA PRO A 338 -28.13 -3.38 17.62
C PRO A 338 -28.31 -4.23 16.35
N GLN A 339 -29.29 -5.15 16.33
CA GLN A 339 -29.57 -5.97 15.14
C GLN A 339 -29.98 -5.11 13.94
N GLN A 340 -30.90 -4.15 14.13
CA GLN A 340 -31.37 -3.28 13.05
C GLN A 340 -30.24 -2.43 12.44
N ILE A 341 -29.33 -1.91 13.27
CA ILE A 341 -28.20 -1.14 12.73
C ILE A 341 -27.22 -2.03 11.99
N CYS A 342 -26.95 -3.24 12.50
CA CYS A 342 -26.13 -4.22 11.82
C CYS A 342 -26.72 -4.61 10.46
N ASP A 343 -28.03 -4.88 10.39
CA ASP A 343 -28.73 -5.23 9.15
C ASP A 343 -28.63 -4.11 8.11
N LYS A 344 -28.88 -2.88 8.54
CA LYS A 344 -28.76 -1.68 7.71
C LYS A 344 -27.36 -1.55 7.12
N TYR A 345 -26.33 -1.61 7.96
CA TYR A 345 -24.97 -1.35 7.49
C TYR A 345 -24.32 -2.55 6.81
N HIS A 346 -24.69 -3.79 7.14
CA HIS A 346 -24.28 -4.97 6.37
C HIS A 346 -24.69 -4.83 4.90
N ALA A 347 -25.93 -4.39 4.64
CA ALA A 347 -26.39 -4.10 3.28
C ALA A 347 -25.60 -2.95 2.62
N VAL A 348 -25.24 -1.90 3.37
CA VAL A 348 -24.38 -0.81 2.87
C VAL A 348 -23.00 -1.34 2.45
N HIS A 349 -22.32 -2.11 3.31
CA HIS A 349 -21.04 -2.73 3.00
C HIS A 349 -21.11 -3.62 1.76
N ALA A 350 -22.10 -4.53 1.70
CA ALA A 350 -22.31 -5.41 0.56
C ALA A 350 -22.51 -4.61 -0.74
N SER A 351 -23.28 -3.52 -0.71
CA SER A 351 -23.50 -2.66 -1.88
C SER A 351 -22.23 -1.95 -2.36
N ILE A 352 -21.41 -1.47 -1.44
CA ILE A 352 -20.13 -0.82 -1.73
C ILE A 352 -19.18 -1.82 -2.37
N TYR A 353 -19.01 -2.99 -1.75
CA TYR A 353 -18.09 -4.02 -2.25
C TYR A 353 -18.54 -4.59 -3.60
N LYS A 354 -19.85 -4.72 -3.83
CA LYS A 354 -20.40 -5.06 -5.15
C LYS A 354 -20.05 -4.00 -6.19
N TRP A 355 -20.17 -2.71 -5.87
CA TRP A 355 -19.80 -1.64 -6.81
C TRP A 355 -18.29 -1.61 -7.10
N PHE A 356 -17.45 -1.85 -6.09
CA PHE A 356 -16.01 -2.04 -6.24
C PHE A 356 -15.63 -3.37 -6.91
N GLN A 357 -16.62 -4.19 -7.29
CA GLN A 357 -16.45 -5.49 -7.95
C GLN A 357 -15.58 -6.46 -7.14
N ILE A 358 -15.77 -6.49 -5.82
CA ILE A 358 -15.14 -7.49 -4.96
C ILE A 358 -15.87 -8.82 -5.14
N ASP A 359 -15.15 -9.85 -5.59
CA ASP A 359 -15.68 -11.16 -5.96
C ASP A 359 -15.48 -12.18 -4.84
N PHE A 360 -16.16 -11.93 -3.72
CA PHE A 360 -16.30 -12.89 -2.62
C PHE A 360 -17.06 -14.13 -3.11
N ASP A 361 -16.63 -15.31 -2.68
CA ASP A 361 -17.43 -16.52 -2.85
C ASP A 361 -18.56 -16.58 -1.80
N PHE A 362 -18.37 -15.94 -0.64
CA PHE A 362 -19.41 -15.69 0.35
C PHE A 362 -19.09 -14.46 1.23
N PHE A 363 -20.06 -13.57 1.41
CA PHE A 363 -19.97 -12.40 2.29
C PHE A 363 -20.98 -12.53 3.44
N GLY A 364 -20.51 -12.94 4.62
CA GLY A 364 -21.35 -13.29 5.77
C GLY A 364 -21.37 -12.24 6.89
N ARG A 365 -21.71 -12.70 8.10
CA ARG A 365 -21.94 -11.87 9.30
C ARG A 365 -21.49 -12.61 10.55
N THR A 366 -21.04 -11.90 11.59
CA THR A 366 -20.71 -12.53 12.88
C THR A 366 -21.93 -12.78 13.77
N THR A 367 -23.08 -12.16 13.52
CA THR A 367 -24.32 -12.30 14.32
C THR A 367 -25.16 -13.52 13.92
N THR A 368 -24.58 -14.72 14.00
CA THR A 368 -25.26 -15.97 13.57
C THR A 368 -25.22 -17.06 14.64
N GLU A 369 -26.11 -18.04 14.55
CA GLU A 369 -26.11 -19.22 15.43
C GLU A 369 -24.78 -19.98 15.33
N LYS A 370 -24.23 -20.13 14.11
CA LYS A 370 -22.93 -20.77 13.88
C LYS A 370 -21.76 -20.03 14.54
N GLN A 371 -21.81 -18.71 14.66
CA GLN A 371 -20.83 -17.97 15.46
C GLN A 371 -20.89 -18.41 16.92
N THR A 372 -22.09 -18.45 17.49
CA THR A 372 -22.28 -18.82 18.89
C THR A 372 -21.82 -20.25 19.14
N GLU A 373 -22.23 -21.19 18.30
CA GLU A 373 -21.84 -22.61 18.39
C GLU A 373 -20.31 -22.79 18.37
N ILE A 374 -19.63 -22.20 17.37
CA ILE A 374 -18.19 -22.42 17.16
C ILE A 374 -17.36 -21.67 18.22
N ALA A 375 -17.74 -20.44 18.59
CA ALA A 375 -17.03 -19.69 19.62
C ALA A 375 -17.15 -20.40 20.99
N GLN A 376 -18.32 -20.96 21.31
CA GLN A 376 -18.53 -21.73 22.53
C GLN A 376 -17.77 -23.06 22.53
N ASP A 377 -17.69 -23.76 21.39
CA ASP A 377 -16.86 -24.98 21.26
C ASP A 377 -15.36 -24.68 21.53
N ILE A 378 -14.81 -23.64 20.88
CA ILE A 378 -13.41 -23.22 21.10
C ILE A 378 -13.19 -22.84 22.56
N PHE A 379 -14.10 -22.07 23.15
CA PHE A 379 -14.06 -21.72 24.57
C PHE A 379 -14.00 -22.95 25.48
N TRP A 380 -14.87 -23.94 25.27
CA TRP A 380 -14.92 -25.12 26.12
C TRP A 380 -13.68 -25.99 25.99
N ARG A 381 -13.09 -26.07 24.80
CA ARG A 381 -11.81 -26.75 24.59
C ARG A 381 -10.65 -26.06 25.31
N LEU A 382 -10.57 -24.74 25.21
CA LEU A 382 -9.59 -23.95 25.95
C LEU A 382 -9.75 -24.12 27.47
N ASN A 383 -10.99 -24.13 27.96
CA ASN A 383 -11.30 -24.38 29.36
C ASN A 383 -10.86 -25.77 29.81
N LYS A 384 -11.22 -26.81 29.04
CA LYS A 384 -10.84 -28.21 29.30
C LYS A 384 -9.33 -28.41 29.39
N HIS A 385 -8.56 -27.66 28.61
CA HIS A 385 -7.09 -27.74 28.60
C HIS A 385 -6.40 -26.77 29.57
N GLY A 386 -7.15 -26.03 30.40
CA GLY A 386 -6.58 -25.18 31.44
C GLY A 386 -5.93 -23.87 30.95
N PHE A 387 -6.36 -23.38 29.78
CA PHE A 387 -5.88 -22.12 29.19
C PHE A 387 -6.75 -20.91 29.53
N LEU A 388 -7.78 -21.08 30.36
CA LEU A 388 -8.60 -19.99 30.86
C LEU A 388 -8.35 -19.78 32.35
N VAL A 389 -8.25 -18.51 32.75
CA VAL A 389 -8.14 -18.11 34.16
C VAL A 389 -9.23 -17.12 34.51
N GLU A 390 -9.75 -17.24 35.73
CA GLU A 390 -10.71 -16.28 36.29
C GLU A 390 -9.97 -15.23 37.11
N ASP A 391 -10.33 -13.97 36.91
CA ASP A 391 -9.88 -12.88 37.76
C ASP A 391 -11.00 -11.85 37.94
N THR A 392 -10.90 -11.02 38.98
CA THR A 392 -11.90 -10.01 39.31
C THR A 392 -11.36 -8.63 38.98
N VAL A 393 -12.11 -7.88 38.18
CA VAL A 393 -11.76 -6.50 37.81
C VAL A 393 -12.67 -5.54 38.54
N GLU A 394 -12.10 -4.54 39.20
CA GLU A 394 -12.85 -3.43 39.76
C GLU A 394 -13.24 -2.46 38.66
N GLN A 395 -14.53 -2.19 38.52
CA GLN A 395 -15.06 -1.30 37.50
C GLN A 395 -16.13 -0.39 38.09
N LEU A 396 -16.26 0.80 37.52
CA LEU A 396 -17.35 1.72 37.87
C LEU A 396 -18.66 1.26 37.23
N ARG A 397 -19.69 1.00 38.05
CA ARG A 397 -21.05 0.67 37.63
C ARG A 397 -21.98 1.85 37.91
N CYS A 398 -22.70 2.29 36.88
CA CYS A 398 -23.78 3.25 37.06
C CYS A 398 -25.07 2.48 37.39
N GLU A 399 -25.59 2.63 38.61
CA GLU A 399 -26.83 1.99 39.04
C GLU A 399 -28.07 2.56 38.31
N SER A 400 -28.05 3.84 37.90
CA SER A 400 -29.15 4.41 37.13
C SER A 400 -29.19 3.89 35.68
N CYS A 401 -28.02 3.73 35.05
CA CYS A 401 -27.92 3.16 33.70
C CYS A 401 -27.85 1.63 33.70
N GLN A 402 -27.85 0.99 34.87
CA GLN A 402 -27.72 -0.45 35.08
C GLN A 402 -26.60 -1.11 34.26
N ARG A 403 -25.42 -0.45 34.19
CA ARG A 403 -24.29 -0.94 33.39
C ARG A 403 -22.94 -0.54 33.96
N PHE A 404 -21.91 -1.31 33.64
CA PHE A 404 -20.52 -0.91 33.83
C PHE A 404 -20.14 0.19 32.84
N LEU A 405 -19.32 1.13 33.29
CA LEU A 405 -18.89 2.29 32.51
C LEU A 405 -17.49 2.05 31.96
N ALA A 406 -17.35 2.11 30.65
CA ALA A 406 -16.06 2.27 30.02
C ALA A 406 -15.47 3.65 30.35
N ASP A 407 -14.15 3.78 30.37
CA ASP A 407 -13.41 5.01 30.71
C ASP A 407 -13.95 6.27 30.02
N ARG A 408 -14.32 6.15 28.74
CA ARG A 408 -14.90 7.24 27.93
C ARG A 408 -16.24 7.78 28.47
N PHE A 409 -16.96 6.99 29.25
CA PHE A 409 -18.24 7.34 29.88
C PHE A 409 -18.08 7.76 31.35
N VAL A 410 -16.84 7.88 31.83
CA VAL A 410 -16.52 8.35 33.17
C VAL A 410 -15.79 9.69 33.05
N GLU A 411 -16.28 10.68 33.79
CA GLU A 411 -15.59 11.94 34.08
C GLU A 411 -15.41 12.04 35.60
N GLY A 412 -14.40 12.77 36.07
CA GLY A 412 -14.23 13.01 37.50
C GLY A 412 -13.01 13.87 37.79
N ILE A 413 -12.73 14.07 39.08
CA ILE A 413 -11.60 14.86 39.55
C ILE A 413 -10.32 14.02 39.48
N CYS A 414 -9.30 14.52 38.77
CA CYS A 414 -7.99 13.90 38.67
C CYS A 414 -7.34 13.77 40.06
N PRO A 415 -6.92 12.57 40.48
CA PRO A 415 -6.31 12.36 41.80
C PRO A 415 -4.92 12.99 41.92
N PHE A 416 -4.28 13.39 40.82
CA PHE A 416 -2.91 13.91 40.77
C PHE A 416 -2.82 15.44 40.67
N CYS A 417 -3.72 16.09 39.93
CA CYS A 417 -3.65 17.55 39.68
C CYS A 417 -4.96 18.29 39.99
N ASN A 418 -5.96 17.61 40.57
CA ASN A 418 -7.28 18.14 40.91
C ASN A 418 -8.05 18.76 39.73
N TYR A 419 -7.75 18.35 38.49
CA TYR A 419 -8.56 18.75 37.33
C TYR A 419 -9.94 18.10 37.40
N ALA A 420 -11.02 18.89 37.40
CA ALA A 420 -12.37 18.41 37.69
C ALA A 420 -13.02 17.55 36.59
N GLU A 421 -12.51 17.62 35.36
CA GLU A 421 -13.09 16.97 34.18
C GLU A 421 -12.13 15.95 33.57
N ALA A 422 -11.36 15.25 34.41
CA ALA A 422 -10.50 14.16 33.93
C ALA A 422 -11.34 12.98 33.44
N ARG A 423 -10.88 12.34 32.36
CA ARG A 423 -11.52 11.15 31.79
C ARG A 423 -11.03 9.90 32.49
N GLY A 424 -11.79 8.80 32.39
CA GLY A 424 -11.44 7.54 33.05
C GLY A 424 -10.11 6.91 32.61
N ASP A 425 -9.57 7.32 31.46
CA ASP A 425 -8.33 6.78 30.86
C ASP A 425 -7.14 7.75 30.98
N GLN A 426 -7.42 9.06 31.00
CA GLN A 426 -6.40 10.09 30.95
C GLN A 426 -6.91 11.43 31.50
N CYS A 427 -6.05 12.13 32.24
CA CYS A 427 -6.29 13.53 32.60
C CYS A 427 -5.71 14.47 31.53
N ASP A 428 -6.57 15.19 30.81
CA ASP A 428 -6.14 16.10 29.73
C ASP A 428 -5.33 17.31 30.22
N LYS A 429 -5.43 17.68 31.52
CA LYS A 429 -4.66 18.80 32.10
C LYS A 429 -3.20 18.44 32.41
N CYS A 430 -2.95 17.25 32.96
CA CYS A 430 -1.59 16.84 33.36
C CYS A 430 -1.00 15.72 32.50
N GLY A 431 -1.76 15.21 31.54
CA GLY A 431 -1.34 14.17 30.59
C GLY A 431 -1.25 12.76 31.16
N ARG A 432 -1.39 12.56 32.49
CA ARG A 432 -1.26 11.25 33.14
C ARG A 432 -2.39 10.30 32.71
N LEU A 433 -1.99 9.07 32.39
CA LEU A 433 -2.89 7.93 32.26
C LEU A 433 -3.32 7.47 33.65
N ILE A 434 -4.61 7.23 33.82
CA ILE A 434 -5.23 6.85 35.09
C ILE A 434 -6.23 5.73 34.84
N ASN A 435 -6.52 4.93 35.86
CA ASN A 435 -7.65 4.00 35.80
C ASN A 435 -8.91 4.72 36.28
N ALA A 436 -10.07 4.42 35.69
CA ALA A 436 -11.30 5.14 36.01
C ALA A 436 -11.71 5.04 37.49
N VAL A 437 -11.37 3.93 38.15
CA VAL A 437 -11.61 3.71 39.59
C VAL A 437 -10.76 4.63 40.49
N GLU A 438 -9.69 5.23 39.98
CA GLU A 438 -8.83 6.17 40.71
C GLU A 438 -9.36 7.61 40.70
N LEU A 439 -10.36 7.91 39.85
CA LEU A 439 -10.98 9.23 39.80
C LEU A 439 -11.70 9.53 41.12
N ARG A 440 -11.49 10.74 41.64
CA ARG A 440 -12.28 11.27 42.76
C ARG A 440 -13.59 11.82 42.22
N GLU A 441 -14.68 11.60 42.94
CA GLU A 441 -16.03 12.02 42.51
C GLU A 441 -16.35 11.63 41.05
N PRO A 442 -16.23 10.34 40.69
CA PRO A 442 -16.54 9.92 39.33
C PRO A 442 -18.01 10.22 39.02
N GLN A 443 -18.30 10.55 37.78
CA GLN A 443 -19.64 10.80 37.25
C GLN A 443 -19.82 10.05 35.93
N CYS A 444 -21.02 9.50 35.75
CA CYS A 444 -21.44 8.91 34.49
C CYS A 444 -21.75 10.02 33.47
N LYS A 445 -21.08 10.04 32.32
CA LYS A 445 -21.37 11.02 31.25
C LYS A 445 -22.80 10.97 30.71
N VAL A 446 -23.48 9.83 30.87
CA VAL A 446 -24.82 9.61 30.30
C VAL A 446 -25.93 10.18 31.16
N CYS A 447 -25.93 9.88 32.47
CA CYS A 447 -26.99 10.31 33.39
C CYS A 447 -26.53 11.29 34.47
N ARG A 448 -25.24 11.64 34.49
CA ARG A 448 -24.59 12.52 35.48
C ARG A 448 -24.64 12.01 36.93
N GLN A 449 -25.09 10.78 37.18
CA GLN A 449 -25.06 10.14 38.50
C GLN A 449 -23.66 9.60 38.84
N THR A 450 -23.35 9.55 40.14
CA THR A 450 -22.12 8.96 40.67
C THR A 450 -22.14 7.44 40.52
N PRO A 451 -21.20 6.84 39.77
CA PRO A 451 -21.08 5.40 39.68
C PRO A 451 -20.39 4.82 40.92
N ASN A 452 -20.72 3.58 41.26
CA ASN A 452 -20.11 2.84 42.37
C ASN A 452 -19.06 1.86 41.85
N ILE A 453 -17.97 1.69 42.58
CA ILE A 453 -17.00 0.62 42.29
C ILE A 453 -17.68 -0.73 42.59
N ARG A 454 -17.68 -1.62 41.61
CA ARG A 454 -18.17 -2.98 41.71
C ARG A 454 -17.12 -3.92 41.16
N SER A 455 -16.85 -4.98 41.92
CA SER A 455 -16.01 -6.08 41.49
C SER A 455 -16.78 -6.95 40.50
N SER A 456 -16.20 -7.19 39.33
CA SER A 456 -16.80 -7.96 38.24
C SER A 456 -15.88 -9.10 37.88
N LYS A 457 -16.36 -10.35 37.95
CA LYS A 457 -15.59 -11.52 37.52
C LYS A 457 -15.40 -11.49 36.00
N HIS A 458 -14.22 -11.87 35.52
CA HIS A 458 -13.90 -11.98 34.11
C HIS A 458 -13.06 -13.23 33.81
N LEU A 459 -13.17 -13.72 32.57
CA LEU A 459 -12.34 -14.82 32.07
C LEU A 459 -11.24 -14.24 31.21
N PHE A 460 -10.05 -14.80 31.33
CA PHE A 460 -8.87 -14.41 30.58
C PHE A 460 -8.31 -15.62 29.85
N LEU A 461 -7.91 -15.41 28.59
CA LEU A 461 -7.09 -16.37 27.86
C LEU A 461 -5.65 -16.24 28.36
N ASP A 462 -5.12 -17.32 28.91
CA ASP A 462 -3.77 -17.43 29.46
C ASP A 462 -2.74 -17.59 28.33
N LEU A 463 -2.52 -16.50 27.58
CA LEU A 463 -1.52 -16.43 26.51
C LEU A 463 -0.10 -16.87 26.93
N PRO A 464 0.41 -16.54 28.14
CA PRO A 464 1.71 -17.02 28.60
C PRO A 464 1.87 -18.54 28.50
N LYS A 465 0.84 -19.34 28.85
CA LYS A 465 0.91 -20.80 28.76
C LYS A 465 0.96 -21.33 27.32
N LEU A 466 0.52 -20.53 26.35
CA LEU A 466 0.47 -20.88 24.94
C LEU A 466 1.67 -20.34 24.14
N GLU A 467 2.47 -19.47 24.74
CA GLU A 467 3.56 -18.74 24.09
C GLU A 467 4.55 -19.67 23.38
N THR A 468 5.01 -20.74 24.04
CA THR A 468 5.96 -21.70 23.44
C THR A 468 5.38 -22.41 22.21
N GLN A 469 4.10 -22.81 22.24
CA GLN A 469 3.45 -23.46 21.09
C GLN A 469 3.25 -22.46 19.94
N LEU A 470 2.93 -21.21 20.28
CA LEU A 470 2.80 -20.13 19.32
C LEU A 470 4.13 -19.85 18.63
N GLU A 471 5.23 -19.73 19.37
CA GLU A 471 6.57 -19.50 18.82
C GLU A 471 6.99 -20.60 17.83
N GLN A 472 6.78 -21.86 18.20
CA GLN A 472 7.08 -23.00 17.33
C GLN A 472 6.28 -22.94 16.01
N TRP A 473 5.00 -22.57 16.08
CA TRP A 473 4.18 -22.39 14.89
C TRP A 473 4.62 -21.16 14.07
N LEU A 474 4.93 -20.04 14.71
CA LEU A 474 5.36 -18.80 14.06
C LEU A 474 6.69 -18.99 13.33
N ASP A 475 7.66 -19.69 13.91
CA ASP A 475 8.94 -19.99 13.27
C ASP A 475 8.73 -20.79 11.98
N LYS A 476 7.83 -21.76 11.99
CA LYS A 476 7.44 -22.52 10.80
C LYS A 476 6.70 -21.65 9.79
N SER A 477 5.62 -20.98 10.21
CA SER A 477 4.75 -20.21 9.31
C SER A 477 5.47 -19.03 8.66
N THR A 478 6.30 -18.30 9.41
CA THR A 478 7.03 -17.13 8.87
C THR A 478 8.27 -17.48 8.05
N SER A 479 8.79 -18.71 8.16
CA SER A 479 9.91 -19.20 7.33
C SER A 479 9.42 -19.80 6.01
N THR A 480 8.28 -20.50 6.01
CA THR A 480 7.71 -21.10 4.80
C THR A 480 6.75 -20.16 4.06
N GLY A 481 6.14 -19.20 4.77
CA GLY A 481 5.12 -18.31 4.24
C GLY A 481 5.61 -16.88 3.95
N ASP A 482 5.05 -16.29 2.91
CA ASP A 482 5.27 -14.89 2.48
C ASP A 482 4.53 -13.87 3.36
N TRP A 483 4.81 -13.85 4.67
CA TRP A 483 4.29 -12.78 5.53
C TRP A 483 4.97 -11.44 5.22
N THR A 484 4.19 -10.35 5.29
CA THR A 484 4.74 -9.01 5.11
C THR A 484 5.69 -8.63 6.25
N ALA A 485 6.70 -7.80 5.93
CA ALA A 485 7.76 -7.45 6.87
C ALA A 485 7.23 -6.77 8.14
N ASN A 486 6.28 -5.85 7.98
CA ASN A 486 5.58 -5.17 9.08
C ASN A 486 4.84 -6.16 10.00
N ALA A 487 4.15 -7.17 9.44
CA ALA A 487 3.46 -8.20 10.20
C ALA A 487 4.45 -9.03 11.05
N LYS A 488 5.58 -9.45 10.45
CA LYS A 488 6.66 -10.15 11.18
C LYS A 488 7.21 -9.29 12.32
N GLN A 489 7.46 -8.00 12.07
CA GLN A 489 8.02 -7.08 13.06
C GLN A 489 7.05 -6.82 14.24
N ILE A 490 5.78 -6.57 13.95
CA ILE A 490 4.75 -6.34 14.98
C ILE A 490 4.61 -7.59 15.86
N THR A 491 4.53 -8.78 15.23
CA THR A 491 4.41 -10.06 15.95
C THR A 491 5.61 -10.30 16.88
N ARG A 492 6.84 -10.11 16.37
CA ARG A 492 8.06 -10.23 17.17
C ARG A 492 8.13 -9.25 18.34
N SER A 493 7.62 -8.02 18.16
CA SER A 493 7.56 -7.05 19.26
C SER A 493 6.64 -7.53 20.37
N TRP A 494 5.49 -8.11 20.03
CA TRP A 494 4.55 -8.65 21.02
C TRP A 494 5.13 -9.82 21.81
N LEU A 495 5.87 -10.72 21.14
CA LEU A 495 6.56 -11.83 21.81
C LEU A 495 7.70 -11.34 22.71
N ARG A 496 8.54 -10.44 22.21
CA ARG A 496 9.67 -9.88 22.98
C ARG A 496 9.22 -9.22 24.28
N ASP A 497 8.07 -8.54 24.27
CA ASP A 497 7.53 -7.84 25.43
C ASP A 497 6.88 -8.80 26.45
N GLY A 498 6.74 -10.09 26.10
CA GLY A 498 6.11 -11.15 26.89
C GLY A 498 4.59 -11.13 26.77
N LEU A 499 3.97 -12.27 26.47
CA LEU A 499 2.52 -12.33 26.39
C LEU A 499 1.90 -12.24 27.79
N LYS A 500 0.73 -11.60 27.88
CA LYS A 500 -0.01 -11.42 29.14
C LYS A 500 -1.40 -12.03 29.00
N PRO A 501 -2.03 -12.52 30.08
CA PRO A 501 -3.42 -12.95 30.03
C PRO A 501 -4.31 -11.84 29.49
N ARG A 502 -5.21 -12.19 28.56
CA ARG A 502 -6.12 -11.23 27.92
C ARG A 502 -7.56 -11.53 28.27
N CYS A 503 -8.27 -10.52 28.79
CA CYS A 503 -9.67 -10.65 29.15
C CYS A 503 -10.55 -10.90 27.91
N ILE A 504 -11.24 -12.03 27.90
CA ILE A 504 -12.09 -12.50 26.80
C ILE A 504 -13.59 -12.31 27.07
N THR A 505 -14.00 -11.70 28.20
CA THR A 505 -15.42 -11.42 28.49
C THR A 505 -15.69 -9.94 28.71
N ARG A 506 -16.91 -9.49 28.42
CA ARG A 506 -17.37 -8.12 28.64
C ARG A 506 -18.77 -8.08 29.20
N ASP A 507 -19.02 -7.08 30.03
CA ASP A 507 -20.35 -6.72 30.55
C ASP A 507 -21.14 -5.93 29.49
N LEU A 508 -21.54 -6.62 28.42
CA LEU A 508 -22.37 -6.09 27.34
C LEU A 508 -23.54 -7.03 27.08
N HIS A 509 -24.60 -6.49 26.49
CA HIS A 509 -25.74 -7.30 26.05
C HIS A 509 -25.57 -7.77 24.60
N TRP A 510 -24.90 -6.97 23.76
CA TRP A 510 -24.68 -7.27 22.35
C TRP A 510 -23.33 -7.97 22.09
N GLY A 511 -23.35 -9.29 22.08
CA GLY A 511 -22.19 -10.16 21.84
C GLY A 511 -22.56 -11.64 21.90
N THR A 512 -21.61 -12.51 21.57
CA THR A 512 -21.77 -13.95 21.73
C THR A 512 -21.86 -14.32 23.22
N PRO A 513 -22.91 -15.00 23.71
CA PRO A 513 -23.06 -15.30 25.13
C PRO A 513 -22.01 -16.28 25.64
N VAL A 514 -21.50 -16.05 26.85
CA VAL A 514 -20.54 -16.96 27.50
C VAL A 514 -21.29 -18.17 28.08
N PRO A 515 -20.95 -19.41 27.72
CA PRO A 515 -21.72 -20.60 28.11
C PRO A 515 -21.39 -21.07 29.53
N HIS A 516 -21.20 -20.16 30.49
CA HIS A 516 -20.80 -20.51 31.86
C HIS A 516 -21.79 -19.94 32.89
N PRO A 517 -22.23 -20.73 33.91
CA PRO A 517 -23.24 -20.29 34.87
C PRO A 517 -22.94 -18.96 35.58
N ASP A 518 -21.67 -18.72 35.92
CA ASP A 518 -21.21 -17.49 36.58
C ASP A 518 -21.16 -16.26 35.65
N PHE A 519 -21.34 -16.44 34.34
CA PHE A 519 -21.16 -15.40 33.32
C PHE A 519 -22.40 -15.21 32.43
N LYS A 520 -23.59 -15.62 32.89
CA LYS A 520 -24.86 -15.55 32.12
C LYS A 520 -25.21 -14.17 31.57
N GLU A 521 -24.83 -13.10 32.27
CA GLU A 521 -25.10 -11.72 31.86
C GLU A 521 -23.93 -11.09 31.09
N LYS A 522 -22.98 -11.90 30.63
CA LYS A 522 -21.80 -11.45 29.89
C LYS A 522 -21.72 -12.10 28.52
N VAL A 523 -20.99 -11.39 27.66
CA VAL A 523 -20.67 -11.84 26.32
C VAL A 523 -19.16 -11.97 26.15
N PHE A 524 -18.73 -12.73 25.15
CA PHE A 524 -17.35 -12.72 24.72
C PHE A 524 -16.94 -11.33 24.24
N TYR A 525 -15.69 -11.00 24.51
CA TYR A 525 -15.09 -9.78 23.99
C TYR A 525 -14.87 -9.94 22.48
N VAL A 526 -15.31 -8.96 21.70
CA VAL A 526 -15.25 -8.98 20.23
C VAL A 526 -13.87 -9.36 19.67
N TRP A 527 -12.77 -8.95 20.32
CA TRP A 527 -11.43 -9.29 19.84
C TRP A 527 -10.98 -10.73 20.11
N PHE A 528 -11.75 -11.49 20.90
CA PHE A 528 -11.59 -12.94 21.03
C PHE A 528 -12.35 -13.68 19.92
N ASP A 529 -13.61 -13.31 19.65
CA ASP A 529 -14.49 -14.09 18.76
C ASP A 529 -14.68 -13.50 17.35
N ALA A 530 -14.28 -12.26 17.06
CA ALA A 530 -14.33 -11.72 15.70
C ALA A 530 -13.50 -12.54 14.69
N PRO A 531 -12.26 -13.00 15.00
CA PRO A 531 -11.54 -13.90 14.11
C PRO A 531 -12.21 -15.28 13.96
N ILE A 532 -12.96 -15.74 14.97
CA ILE A 532 -13.81 -16.96 14.86
C ILE A 532 -14.93 -16.74 13.82
N GLY A 533 -15.27 -15.48 13.55
CA GLY A 533 -16.13 -15.05 12.45
C GLY A 533 -15.75 -15.66 11.10
N TYR A 534 -14.46 -15.85 10.79
CA TYR A 534 -14.08 -16.49 9.52
C TYR A 534 -14.57 -17.94 9.41
N LEU A 535 -14.54 -18.68 10.51
CA LEU A 535 -15.00 -20.07 10.59
C LEU A 535 -16.52 -20.11 10.48
N SER A 536 -17.22 -19.27 11.25
CA SER A 536 -18.69 -19.25 11.26
C SER A 536 -19.28 -18.75 9.95
N ILE A 537 -18.65 -17.77 9.29
CA ILE A 537 -19.01 -17.34 7.92
C ILE A 537 -18.86 -18.51 6.95
N THR A 538 -17.79 -19.29 7.05
CA THR A 538 -17.58 -20.47 6.20
C THR A 538 -18.57 -21.59 6.54
N ALA A 539 -18.95 -21.75 7.81
CA ALA A 539 -19.97 -22.70 8.26
C ALA A 539 -21.37 -22.35 7.76
N ASN A 540 -21.70 -21.06 7.65
CA ASN A 540 -22.94 -20.60 7.02
C ASN A 540 -22.91 -20.73 5.49
N TYR A 541 -21.72 -20.80 4.88
CA TYR A 541 -21.56 -21.08 3.45
C TYR A 541 -21.69 -22.58 3.13
N THR A 542 -21.17 -23.46 3.99
CA THR A 542 -21.24 -24.91 3.80
C THR A 542 -21.11 -25.68 5.12
N ASP A 543 -21.90 -26.74 5.27
CA ASP A 543 -21.80 -27.66 6.42
C ASP A 543 -20.43 -28.37 6.50
N GLN A 544 -19.71 -28.46 5.38
CA GLN A 544 -18.39 -29.09 5.30
C GLN A 544 -17.23 -28.10 5.57
N TRP A 545 -17.49 -26.98 6.25
CA TRP A 545 -16.50 -25.91 6.52
C TRP A 545 -15.22 -26.40 7.21
N GLN A 546 -15.31 -27.48 7.99
CA GLN A 546 -14.16 -28.09 8.65
C GLN A 546 -13.13 -28.62 7.66
N LYS A 547 -13.52 -28.98 6.43
CA LYS A 547 -12.56 -29.35 5.38
C LYS A 547 -11.61 -28.20 5.03
N TRP A 548 -12.03 -26.95 5.19
CA TRP A 548 -11.20 -25.77 5.01
C TRP A 548 -10.43 -25.39 6.29
N TRP A 549 -11.13 -25.37 7.42
CA TRP A 549 -10.61 -24.79 8.67
C TRP A 549 -10.00 -25.79 9.65
N LYS A 550 -10.11 -27.10 9.40
CA LYS A 550 -9.50 -28.16 10.22
C LYS A 550 -8.69 -29.14 9.36
N ASN A 551 -7.97 -28.59 8.37
CA ASN A 551 -7.21 -29.35 7.37
C ASN A 551 -5.91 -28.63 6.96
N PRO A 552 -5.00 -28.37 7.92
CA PRO A 552 -3.76 -27.62 7.67
C PRO A 552 -2.79 -28.29 6.68
N HIS A 553 -3.03 -29.57 6.33
CA HIS A 553 -2.17 -30.31 5.40
C HIS A 553 -2.53 -30.11 3.93
N GLN A 554 -3.80 -29.79 3.63
CA GLN A 554 -4.25 -29.57 2.25
C GLN A 554 -4.57 -28.10 1.95
N VAL A 555 -4.70 -27.25 2.97
CA VAL A 555 -5.16 -25.86 2.84
C VAL A 555 -4.06 -24.88 3.20
N GLU A 556 -3.81 -23.92 2.31
CA GLU A 556 -3.02 -22.73 2.58
C GLU A 556 -3.93 -21.53 2.85
N LEU A 557 -3.81 -20.94 4.04
CA LEU A 557 -4.59 -19.79 4.48
C LEU A 557 -3.83 -18.46 4.27
N TYR A 558 -4.46 -17.55 3.53
CA TYR A 558 -4.03 -16.16 3.34
C TYR A 558 -5.00 -15.21 4.06
N ASN A 559 -4.49 -14.38 4.97
CA ASN A 559 -5.29 -13.34 5.62
C ASN A 559 -4.80 -11.95 5.20
N PHE A 560 -5.70 -11.13 4.64
CA PHE A 560 -5.44 -9.75 4.24
C PHE A 560 -6.02 -8.76 5.24
N MET A 561 -5.19 -7.83 5.72
CA MET A 561 -5.60 -6.84 6.72
C MET A 561 -4.72 -5.58 6.73
N ALA A 562 -5.13 -4.57 7.48
CA ALA A 562 -4.25 -3.48 7.88
C ALA A 562 -3.41 -3.85 9.12
N LYS A 563 -2.29 -3.16 9.33
CA LYS A 563 -1.29 -3.47 10.37
C LYS A 563 -1.80 -3.52 11.81
N ASP A 564 -2.90 -2.82 12.11
CA ASP A 564 -3.55 -2.82 13.42
C ASP A 564 -4.18 -4.17 13.81
N ASN A 565 -4.60 -4.96 12.82
CA ASN A 565 -5.20 -6.27 13.05
C ASN A 565 -4.18 -7.39 13.25
N VAL A 566 -2.89 -7.14 13.02
CA VAL A 566 -1.83 -8.16 13.06
C VAL A 566 -1.79 -8.92 14.39
N PRO A 567 -1.80 -8.29 15.59
CA PRO A 567 -1.70 -9.04 16.84
C PRO A 567 -2.84 -10.04 17.05
N PHE A 568 -4.04 -9.74 16.56
CA PHE A 568 -5.18 -10.64 16.70
C PHE A 568 -5.06 -11.88 15.83
N HIS A 569 -4.39 -11.78 14.67
CA HIS A 569 -4.26 -12.87 13.69
C HIS A 569 -2.91 -13.61 13.77
N SER A 570 -1.91 -13.01 14.42
CA SER A 570 -0.59 -13.61 14.64
C SER A 570 -0.39 -14.15 16.06
N VAL A 571 -1.17 -13.69 17.04
CA VAL A 571 -1.03 -14.09 18.45
C VAL A 571 -2.36 -14.62 19.00
N VAL A 572 -3.38 -13.76 19.13
CA VAL A 572 -4.60 -14.10 19.90
C VAL A 572 -5.34 -15.29 19.27
N PHE A 573 -5.68 -15.20 17.99
CA PHE A 573 -6.43 -16.24 17.31
C PHE A 573 -5.64 -17.54 17.13
N PRO A 574 -4.36 -17.53 16.69
CA PRO A 574 -3.54 -18.73 16.70
C PRO A 574 -3.43 -19.39 18.07
N CYS A 575 -3.24 -18.63 19.16
CA CYS A 575 -3.26 -19.17 20.53
C CYS A 575 -4.60 -19.85 20.86
N SER A 576 -5.73 -19.21 20.54
CA SER A 576 -7.05 -19.81 20.75
C SER A 576 -7.22 -21.14 20.00
N LEU A 577 -6.77 -21.20 18.74
CA LEU A 577 -6.89 -22.40 17.91
C LEU A 577 -5.90 -23.51 18.30
N LEU A 578 -4.66 -23.16 18.64
CA LEU A 578 -3.64 -24.10 19.15
C LEU A 578 -4.08 -24.68 20.50
N GLY A 579 -4.54 -23.83 21.42
CA GLY A 579 -5.03 -24.26 22.74
C GLY A 579 -6.31 -25.10 22.67
N ALA A 580 -7.13 -24.92 21.63
CA ALA A 580 -8.29 -25.78 21.39
C ALA A 580 -7.91 -27.21 20.94
N GLN A 581 -6.69 -27.41 20.41
CA GLN A 581 -6.14 -28.70 20.00
C GLN A 581 -7.06 -29.51 19.08
N ASP A 582 -7.61 -28.87 18.05
CA ASP A 582 -8.61 -29.47 17.17
C ASP A 582 -8.22 -29.45 15.68
N ASN A 583 -6.91 -29.59 15.42
CA ASN A 583 -6.33 -29.66 14.08
C ASN A 583 -6.70 -28.48 13.16
N TYR A 584 -6.78 -27.27 13.71
CA TYR A 584 -7.17 -26.09 12.93
C TYR A 584 -6.14 -25.70 11.86
N THR A 585 -6.64 -25.21 10.74
CA THR A 585 -5.86 -24.50 9.72
C THR A 585 -5.49 -23.12 10.27
N LEU A 586 -4.19 -22.90 10.46
CA LEU A 586 -3.63 -21.63 10.90
C LEU A 586 -3.11 -20.83 9.69
N VAL A 587 -2.93 -19.52 9.86
CA VAL A 587 -2.49 -18.66 8.76
C VAL A 587 -1.11 -19.06 8.23
N ASN A 588 -1.01 -19.25 6.93
CA ASN A 588 0.25 -19.52 6.22
C ASN A 588 0.87 -18.20 5.74
N HIS A 589 0.05 -17.26 5.28
CA HIS A 589 0.50 -15.97 4.74
C HIS A 589 -0.31 -14.82 5.36
N LEU A 590 0.32 -14.05 6.24
CA LEU A 590 -0.28 -12.85 6.81
C LEU A 590 0.12 -11.62 5.99
N VAL A 591 -0.84 -11.07 5.24
CA VAL A 591 -0.63 -9.94 4.33
C VAL A 591 -1.15 -8.67 4.97
N ALA A 592 -0.27 -7.92 5.64
CA ALA A 592 -0.62 -6.67 6.31
C ALA A 592 -0.15 -5.44 5.51
N THR A 593 -1.04 -4.51 5.22
CA THR A 593 -0.67 -3.21 4.61
C THR A 593 -0.42 -2.13 5.65
N GLU A 594 0.36 -1.13 5.24
CA GLU A 594 0.43 0.17 5.90
C GLU A 594 -0.83 1.00 5.63
N TYR A 595 -0.92 2.23 6.13
CA TYR A 595 -2.12 3.05 5.97
C TYR A 595 -2.14 3.81 4.64
N LEU A 596 -3.35 3.97 4.09
CA LEU A 596 -3.63 4.97 3.06
C LEU A 596 -4.15 6.24 3.74
N ASN A 597 -3.39 7.32 3.62
CA ASN A 597 -3.78 8.69 3.97
C ASN A 597 -4.58 9.33 2.83
N TYR A 598 -5.25 10.44 3.11
CA TYR A 598 -6.04 11.20 2.14
C TYR A 598 -5.46 12.60 2.00
N GLU A 599 -4.90 12.91 0.83
CA GLU A 599 -4.08 14.09 0.58
C GLU A 599 -2.99 14.23 1.67
N ASP A 600 -2.94 15.36 2.36
CA ASP A 600 -2.01 15.68 3.45
C ASP A 600 -2.54 15.27 4.84
N THR A 601 -3.67 14.56 4.92
CA THR A 601 -4.35 14.26 6.18
C THR A 601 -4.91 12.83 6.24
N LYS A 602 -5.65 12.53 7.30
CA LYS A 602 -6.33 11.23 7.49
C LYS A 602 -7.80 11.34 7.12
N PHE A 603 -8.37 10.24 6.63
CA PHE A 603 -9.82 10.10 6.47
C PHE A 603 -10.54 10.44 7.79
N SER A 604 -11.61 11.24 7.70
CA SER A 604 -12.37 11.66 8.86
C SER A 604 -13.84 11.88 8.51
N LYS A 605 -14.70 10.97 9.00
CA LYS A 605 -16.15 11.08 8.80
C LYS A 605 -16.73 12.30 9.50
N SER A 606 -16.27 12.60 10.72
CA SER A 606 -16.77 13.74 11.51
C SER A 606 -16.40 15.09 10.91
N ARG A 607 -15.25 15.18 10.22
CA ARG A 607 -14.82 16.41 9.51
C ARG A 607 -15.23 16.45 8.04
N GLY A 608 -15.88 15.40 7.53
CA GLY A 608 -16.22 15.27 6.12
C GLY A 608 -15.01 15.24 5.18
N VAL A 609 -13.88 14.70 5.65
CA VAL A 609 -12.62 14.65 4.89
C VAL A 609 -12.38 13.24 4.36
N GLY A 610 -12.17 13.13 3.05
CA GLY A 610 -11.88 11.89 2.36
C GLY A 610 -13.08 11.28 1.63
N VAL A 611 -12.77 10.36 0.71
CA VAL A 611 -13.77 9.62 -0.06
C VAL A 611 -14.18 8.36 0.69
N PHE A 612 -15.48 8.21 0.92
CA PHE A 612 -16.09 7.00 1.49
C PHE A 612 -16.66 6.12 0.38
N GLY A 613 -16.74 4.81 0.63
CA GLY A 613 -17.08 3.83 -0.40
C GLY A 613 -18.46 4.01 -1.03
N ASP A 614 -19.42 4.54 -0.26
CA ASP A 614 -20.76 4.88 -0.73
C ASP A 614 -20.78 6.12 -1.64
N MET A 615 -19.81 7.03 -1.48
CA MET A 615 -19.69 8.26 -2.25
C MET A 615 -18.91 8.08 -3.57
N ALA A 616 -18.06 7.05 -3.66
CA ALA A 616 -17.20 6.82 -4.83
C ALA A 616 -18.01 6.67 -6.13
N LYS A 617 -19.16 6.00 -6.07
CA LYS A 617 -20.07 5.81 -7.21
C LYS A 617 -20.68 7.12 -7.74
N ASP A 618 -20.84 8.13 -6.89
CA ASP A 618 -21.47 9.41 -7.21
C ASP A 618 -20.47 10.44 -7.79
N THR A 619 -19.24 10.01 -8.07
CA THR A 619 -18.19 10.86 -8.66
C THR A 619 -18.22 10.88 -10.18
N GLY A 620 -18.93 9.93 -10.81
CA GLY A 620 -18.89 9.69 -12.26
C GLY A 620 -17.61 8.99 -12.72
N ILE A 621 -16.66 8.69 -11.83
CA ILE A 621 -15.46 7.93 -12.15
C ILE A 621 -15.77 6.42 -12.03
N PRO A 622 -15.52 5.61 -13.08
CA PRO A 622 -15.80 4.18 -13.05
C PRO A 622 -15.02 3.45 -11.94
N SER A 623 -15.62 2.39 -11.40
CA SER A 623 -15.04 1.52 -10.35
C SER A 623 -13.62 1.04 -10.70
N ASP A 624 -13.38 0.60 -11.94
CA ASP A 624 -12.06 0.12 -12.37
C ASP A 624 -10.96 1.19 -12.30
N VAL A 625 -11.30 2.47 -12.50
CA VAL A 625 -10.32 3.57 -12.38
C VAL A 625 -9.93 3.77 -10.91
N TRP A 626 -10.89 3.64 -9.98
CA TRP A 626 -10.60 3.62 -8.55
C TRP A 626 -9.72 2.44 -8.16
N ARG A 627 -10.06 1.23 -8.65
CA ARG A 627 -9.28 0.02 -8.40
C ARG A 627 -7.84 0.19 -8.89
N PHE A 628 -7.67 0.62 -10.14
CA PHE A 628 -6.35 0.88 -10.72
C PHE A 628 -5.52 1.82 -9.85
N TYR A 629 -6.06 3.01 -9.52
CA TYR A 629 -5.28 4.00 -8.80
C TYR A 629 -4.92 3.53 -7.39
N LEU A 630 -5.88 2.98 -6.64
CA LEU A 630 -5.64 2.47 -5.29
C LEU A 630 -4.62 1.32 -5.27
N LEU A 631 -4.63 0.45 -6.28
CA LEU A 631 -3.65 -0.64 -6.42
C LEU A 631 -2.28 -0.13 -6.88
N TYR A 632 -2.24 0.93 -7.69
CA TYR A 632 -1.01 1.61 -8.10
C TYR A 632 -0.30 2.26 -6.92
N VAL A 633 -1.05 2.84 -5.98
CA VAL A 633 -0.52 3.44 -4.73
C VAL A 633 -0.75 2.56 -3.50
N ARG A 634 -0.86 1.23 -3.67
CA ARG A 634 -1.09 0.30 -2.55
C ARG A 634 0.00 0.46 -1.47
N PRO A 635 -0.35 0.68 -0.18
CA PRO A 635 0.61 0.93 0.89
C PRO A 635 1.26 -0.38 1.40
N GLU A 636 2.25 -0.90 0.66
CA GLU A 636 2.90 -2.19 1.00
C GLU A 636 4.03 -2.03 2.02
N GLY A 637 5.06 -1.22 1.71
CA GLY A 637 6.23 -1.04 2.57
C GLY A 637 6.18 0.19 3.48
N GLN A 638 5.37 1.18 3.13
CA GLN A 638 5.19 2.43 3.88
C GLN A 638 3.78 2.98 3.63
N ASP A 639 3.36 3.91 4.48
CA ASP A 639 2.11 4.65 4.28
C ASP A 639 2.12 5.33 2.89
N SER A 640 0.96 5.35 2.24
CA SER A 640 0.75 6.04 0.96
C SER A 640 -0.34 7.10 1.12
N ALA A 641 -0.43 8.05 0.19
CA ALA A 641 -1.46 9.08 0.20
C ALA A 641 -2.28 9.03 -1.08
N PHE A 642 -3.61 9.04 -0.95
CA PHE A 642 -4.50 9.28 -2.08
C PHE A 642 -4.41 10.75 -2.46
N SER A 643 -4.11 11.07 -3.73
CA SER A 643 -4.19 12.43 -4.23
C SER A 643 -5.03 12.52 -5.50
N TRP A 644 -5.94 13.49 -5.54
CA TRP A 644 -6.78 13.74 -6.71
C TRP A 644 -5.96 14.12 -7.95
N ALA A 645 -4.92 14.93 -7.77
CA ALA A 645 -4.04 15.36 -8.85
C ALA A 645 -3.24 14.19 -9.44
N ASP A 646 -2.70 13.33 -8.56
CA ASP A 646 -1.96 12.15 -8.99
C ASP A 646 -2.87 11.09 -9.62
N MET A 647 -4.09 10.90 -9.11
CA MET A 647 -5.10 10.04 -9.75
C MET A 647 -5.38 10.47 -11.19
N ALA A 648 -5.60 11.78 -11.42
CA ALA A 648 -5.81 12.33 -12.76
C ALA A 648 -4.58 12.12 -13.66
N LEU A 649 -3.39 12.38 -13.13
CA LEU A 649 -2.13 12.19 -13.84
C LEU A 649 -1.93 10.74 -14.25
N LYS A 650 -2.12 9.77 -13.34
CA LYS A 650 -1.93 8.34 -13.62
C LYS A 650 -3.01 7.77 -14.53
N ASN A 651 -4.26 8.23 -14.42
CA ASN A 651 -5.29 7.89 -15.41
C ASN A 651 -4.87 8.37 -16.80
N ASN A 652 -4.48 9.63 -16.94
CA ASN A 652 -4.21 10.21 -18.26
C ASN A 652 -2.90 9.68 -18.87
N SER A 653 -1.88 9.42 -18.05
CA SER A 653 -0.58 8.91 -18.54
C SER A 653 -0.56 7.39 -18.72
N GLU A 654 -0.92 6.61 -17.70
CA GLU A 654 -0.78 5.14 -17.73
C GLU A 654 -1.99 4.44 -18.36
N LEU A 655 -3.21 4.87 -18.02
CA LEU A 655 -4.41 4.25 -18.60
C LEU A 655 -4.68 4.79 -20.01
N LEU A 656 -4.81 6.10 -20.19
CA LEU A 656 -5.20 6.67 -21.48
C LEU A 656 -4.05 6.62 -22.52
N ASN A 657 -2.89 7.20 -22.19
CA ASN A 657 -1.80 7.38 -23.16
C ASN A 657 -0.90 6.14 -23.35
N ASN A 658 -0.95 5.17 -22.43
CA ASN A 658 -0.17 3.93 -22.53
C ASN A 658 -1.08 2.72 -22.82
N LEU A 659 -1.76 2.18 -21.80
CA LEU A 659 -2.54 0.93 -21.89
C LEU A 659 -3.67 1.02 -22.93
N GLY A 660 -4.49 2.05 -22.81
CA GLY A 660 -5.60 2.33 -23.70
C GLY A 660 -5.13 2.63 -25.11
N ASN A 661 -4.11 3.49 -25.26
CA ASN A 661 -3.56 3.81 -26.58
C ASN A 661 -3.07 2.57 -27.32
N PHE A 662 -2.33 1.68 -26.64
CA PHE A 662 -1.84 0.45 -27.25
C PHE A 662 -2.99 -0.45 -27.73
N ILE A 663 -3.91 -0.80 -26.81
CA ILE A 663 -5.00 -1.73 -27.11
C ILE A 663 -5.94 -1.16 -28.17
N ASN A 664 -6.28 0.13 -28.09
CA ASN A 664 -7.12 0.80 -29.07
C ASN A 664 -6.47 0.77 -30.47
N ARG A 665 -5.16 1.06 -30.58
CA ARG A 665 -4.45 1.01 -31.86
C ARG A 665 -4.36 -0.40 -32.42
N ALA A 666 -4.04 -1.38 -31.58
CA ALA A 666 -3.95 -2.78 -31.98
C ALA A 666 -5.28 -3.27 -32.59
N GLY A 667 -6.41 -3.04 -31.90
CA GLY A 667 -7.73 -3.39 -32.42
C GLY A 667 -8.13 -2.56 -33.65
N MET A 668 -7.91 -1.24 -33.62
CA MET A 668 -8.28 -0.34 -34.72
C MET A 668 -7.57 -0.69 -36.02
N PHE A 669 -6.30 -1.10 -35.98
CA PHE A 669 -5.58 -1.51 -37.19
C PHE A 669 -6.15 -2.78 -37.81
N VAL A 670 -6.57 -3.77 -37.00
CA VAL A 670 -7.26 -4.96 -37.50
C VAL A 670 -8.58 -4.58 -38.19
N THR A 671 -9.42 -3.79 -37.54
CA THR A 671 -10.72 -3.37 -38.11
C THR A 671 -10.54 -2.52 -39.38
N ARG A 672 -9.61 -1.57 -39.37
CA ARG A 672 -9.46 -0.57 -40.43
C ARG A 672 -8.74 -1.09 -41.66
N PHE A 673 -7.72 -1.93 -41.48
CA PHE A 673 -6.82 -2.33 -42.57
C PHE A 673 -7.01 -3.77 -43.01
N PHE A 674 -7.64 -4.61 -42.20
CA PHE A 674 -7.80 -6.05 -42.45
C PHE A 674 -9.25 -6.53 -42.26
N GLU A 675 -10.22 -5.63 -42.43
CA GLU A 675 -11.67 -5.94 -42.42
C GLU A 675 -12.16 -6.67 -41.15
N GLY A 676 -11.47 -6.43 -40.03
CA GLY A 676 -11.78 -7.06 -38.74
C GLY A 676 -11.22 -8.49 -38.59
N CYS A 677 -10.45 -8.99 -39.54
CA CYS A 677 -9.78 -10.28 -39.46
C CYS A 677 -8.31 -10.11 -39.10
N VAL A 678 -7.81 -10.90 -38.14
CA VAL A 678 -6.40 -10.90 -37.78
C VAL A 678 -5.56 -11.35 -38.99
N PRO A 679 -4.55 -10.58 -39.42
CA PRO A 679 -3.73 -10.92 -40.57
C PRO A 679 -2.77 -12.09 -40.31
N ALA A 680 -2.19 -12.64 -41.38
CA ALA A 680 -1.07 -13.56 -41.28
C ALA A 680 0.15 -12.89 -40.61
N MET A 681 0.89 -13.66 -39.82
CA MET A 681 2.04 -13.18 -39.05
C MET A 681 3.28 -13.95 -39.46
N GLU A 682 4.22 -13.28 -40.13
CA GLU A 682 5.53 -13.82 -40.50
C GLU A 682 6.60 -13.17 -39.64
N LEU A 683 6.98 -13.87 -38.57
CA LEU A 683 7.81 -13.33 -37.52
C LEU A 683 9.25 -13.08 -38.01
N LEU A 684 9.68 -11.83 -37.92
CA LEU A 684 11.07 -11.42 -38.07
C LEU A 684 11.81 -11.47 -36.72
N GLN A 685 13.13 -11.31 -36.75
CA GLN A 685 13.98 -11.32 -35.56
C GLN A 685 13.52 -10.29 -34.50
N GLU A 686 13.11 -9.09 -34.93
CA GLU A 686 12.57 -8.06 -34.02
C GLU A 686 11.25 -8.48 -33.35
N ASP A 687 10.42 -9.28 -34.05
CA ASP A 687 9.16 -9.80 -33.51
C ASP A 687 9.44 -10.86 -32.46
N LYS A 688 10.35 -11.79 -32.76
CA LYS A 688 10.80 -12.81 -31.79
C LYS A 688 11.38 -12.17 -30.52
N LYS A 689 12.14 -11.06 -30.66
CA LYS A 689 12.68 -10.29 -29.53
C LYS A 689 11.54 -9.74 -28.67
N LEU A 690 10.52 -9.13 -29.29
CA LEU A 690 9.35 -8.65 -28.58
C LEU A 690 8.58 -9.77 -27.87
N LEU A 691 8.34 -10.89 -28.54
CA LEU A 691 7.65 -12.04 -27.94
C LEU A 691 8.38 -12.55 -26.70
N ALA A 692 9.72 -12.62 -26.75
CA ALA A 692 10.54 -13.01 -25.60
C ALA A 692 10.49 -11.98 -24.47
N MET A 693 10.53 -10.67 -24.77
CA MET A 693 10.36 -9.62 -23.75
C MET A 693 9.00 -9.69 -23.06
N VAL A 694 7.91 -9.83 -23.83
CA VAL A 694 6.56 -9.96 -23.28
C VAL A 694 6.42 -11.23 -22.45
N SER A 695 7.02 -12.34 -22.89
CA SER A 695 7.05 -13.59 -22.14
C SER A 695 7.78 -13.42 -20.81
N TRP A 696 8.92 -12.72 -20.80
CA TRP A 696 9.66 -12.43 -19.57
C TRP A 696 8.86 -11.55 -18.60
N GLU A 697 8.26 -10.46 -19.10
CA GLU A 697 7.39 -9.58 -18.30
C GLU A 697 6.20 -10.34 -17.68
N LEU A 698 5.58 -11.27 -18.43
CA LEU A 698 4.54 -12.16 -17.91
C LEU A 698 5.07 -13.07 -16.80
N GLN A 699 6.27 -13.63 -16.95
CA GLN A 699 6.89 -14.44 -15.90
C GLN A 699 7.18 -13.63 -14.64
N GLN A 700 7.66 -12.39 -14.78
CA GLN A 700 7.90 -11.50 -13.64
C GLN A 700 6.60 -11.15 -12.92
N TYR A 701 5.53 -10.86 -13.69
CA TYR A 701 4.19 -10.68 -13.13
C TYR A 701 3.75 -11.88 -12.28
N ILE A 702 3.86 -13.10 -12.81
CA ILE A 702 3.47 -14.33 -12.11
C ILE A 702 4.30 -14.51 -10.84
N GLN A 703 5.62 -14.34 -10.92
CA GLN A 703 6.53 -14.48 -9.76
C GLN A 703 6.19 -13.50 -8.64
N LEU A 704 5.86 -12.26 -8.98
CA LEU A 704 5.47 -11.22 -8.02
C LEU A 704 4.10 -11.51 -7.40
N MET A 705 3.13 -11.90 -8.23
CA MET A 705 1.76 -12.18 -7.77
C MET A 705 1.68 -13.45 -6.91
N ASP A 706 2.51 -14.46 -7.17
CA ASP A 706 2.65 -15.65 -6.31
C ASP A 706 3.11 -15.27 -4.89
N LYS A 707 3.84 -14.17 -4.75
CA LYS A 707 4.29 -13.59 -3.47
C LYS A 707 3.48 -12.37 -3.01
N VAL A 708 2.29 -12.16 -3.58
CA VAL A 708 1.36 -11.08 -3.23
C VAL A 708 1.96 -9.66 -3.36
N ARG A 709 2.90 -9.46 -4.30
CA ARG A 709 3.48 -8.15 -4.66
C ARG A 709 2.60 -7.42 -5.67
N ILE A 710 1.40 -7.07 -5.21
CA ILE A 710 0.31 -6.56 -6.04
C ILE A 710 0.68 -5.25 -6.75
N ARG A 711 1.35 -4.32 -6.05
CA ARG A 711 1.73 -3.02 -6.63
C ARG A 711 2.73 -3.17 -7.78
N ASP A 712 3.74 -4.01 -7.61
CA ASP A 712 4.78 -4.20 -8.61
C ASP A 712 4.32 -5.08 -9.77
N GLY A 713 3.44 -6.06 -9.52
CA GLY A 713 2.77 -6.81 -10.59
C GLY A 713 2.05 -5.91 -11.59
N LEU A 714 1.37 -4.85 -11.13
CA LEU A 714 0.69 -3.89 -12.01
C LEU A 714 1.66 -3.17 -12.96
N LYS A 715 2.91 -2.93 -12.53
CA LYS A 715 3.92 -2.27 -13.37
C LYS A 715 4.30 -3.11 -14.58
N HIS A 716 4.42 -4.43 -14.43
CA HIS A 716 4.71 -5.34 -15.54
C HIS A 716 3.61 -5.34 -16.61
N ILE A 717 2.33 -5.22 -16.21
CA ILE A 717 1.22 -5.01 -17.16
C ILE A 717 1.43 -3.72 -17.97
N LEU A 718 1.78 -2.63 -17.29
CA LEU A 718 2.01 -1.34 -17.94
C LEU A 718 3.28 -1.34 -18.81
N ASN A 719 4.33 -2.09 -18.44
CA ASN A 719 5.55 -2.29 -19.22
C ASN A 719 5.27 -3.02 -20.54
N ILE A 720 4.51 -4.11 -20.51
CA ILE A 720 4.11 -4.85 -21.73
C ILE A 720 3.40 -3.91 -22.71
N SER A 721 2.51 -3.04 -22.21
CA SER A 721 1.87 -2.02 -23.04
C SER A 721 2.85 -0.98 -23.59
N ARG A 722 3.88 -0.56 -22.84
CA ARG A 722 4.91 0.36 -23.34
C ARG A 722 5.75 -0.27 -24.46
N HIS A 723 6.17 -1.53 -24.28
CA HIS A 723 6.86 -2.29 -25.33
C HIS A 723 5.97 -2.43 -26.58
N GLY A 724 4.68 -2.70 -26.40
CA GLY A 724 3.72 -2.74 -27.50
C GLY A 724 3.56 -1.40 -28.23
N ASN A 725 3.47 -0.29 -27.48
CA ASN A 725 3.42 1.06 -28.07
C ASN A 725 4.68 1.38 -28.87
N GLN A 726 5.86 1.11 -28.31
CA GLN A 726 7.15 1.32 -28.98
C GLN A 726 7.25 0.47 -30.25
N TYR A 727 6.87 -0.80 -30.19
CA TYR A 727 6.87 -1.71 -31.33
C TYR A 727 5.98 -1.21 -32.47
N ILE A 728 4.74 -0.81 -32.16
CA ILE A 728 3.84 -0.19 -33.14
C ILE A 728 4.47 1.08 -33.71
N GLN A 729 5.10 1.91 -32.86
CA GLN A 729 5.60 3.22 -33.27
C GLN A 729 6.80 3.12 -34.21
N VAL A 730 7.77 2.25 -33.93
CA VAL A 730 8.96 2.05 -34.77
C VAL A 730 8.59 1.41 -36.11
N ASN A 731 7.59 0.52 -36.12
CA ASN A 731 7.20 -0.19 -37.34
C ASN A 731 6.24 0.58 -38.25
N GLU A 732 5.56 1.61 -37.74
CA GLU A 732 4.62 2.46 -38.48
C GLU A 732 3.63 1.68 -39.40
N PRO A 733 2.88 0.68 -38.91
CA PRO A 733 2.01 -0.16 -39.74
C PRO A 733 0.97 0.63 -40.54
N TRP A 734 0.51 1.79 -40.03
CA TRP A 734 -0.42 2.69 -40.74
C TRP A 734 0.18 3.39 -41.97
N LYS A 735 1.51 3.44 -42.08
CA LYS A 735 2.23 3.87 -43.29
C LYS A 735 2.54 2.67 -44.17
N LYS A 736 3.14 1.62 -43.61
CA LYS A 736 3.56 0.42 -44.35
C LYS A 736 2.41 -0.28 -45.09
N ILE A 737 1.19 -0.24 -44.56
CA ILE A 737 0.00 -0.78 -45.24
C ILE A 737 -0.30 -0.14 -46.61
N LYS A 738 0.21 1.07 -46.86
CA LYS A 738 0.07 1.80 -48.14
C LYS A 738 1.24 1.55 -49.10
N GLY A 739 2.23 0.77 -48.69
CA GLY A 739 3.40 0.43 -49.49
C GLY A 739 3.18 -0.78 -50.41
N GLY A 740 4.28 -1.37 -50.87
CA GLY A 740 4.27 -2.59 -51.68
C GLY A 740 3.89 -3.85 -50.89
N GLU A 741 3.90 -5.01 -51.54
CA GLU A 741 3.47 -6.28 -50.92
C GLU A 741 4.25 -6.62 -49.64
N THR A 742 5.58 -6.43 -49.66
CA THR A 742 6.46 -6.65 -48.50
C THR A 742 6.11 -5.74 -47.30
N ASP A 743 5.78 -4.47 -47.57
CA ASP A 743 5.39 -3.52 -46.52
C ASP A 743 4.01 -3.86 -45.94
N ARG A 744 3.08 -4.30 -46.80
CA ARG A 744 1.73 -4.74 -46.38
C ARG A 744 1.82 -5.99 -45.51
N GLN A 745 2.67 -6.95 -45.87
CA GLN A 745 2.93 -8.16 -45.09
C GLN A 745 3.56 -7.83 -43.72
N ARG A 746 4.51 -6.89 -43.68
CA ARG A 746 5.09 -6.39 -42.43
C ARG A 746 4.03 -5.70 -41.56
N ALA A 747 3.21 -4.82 -42.15
CA ALA A 747 2.09 -4.19 -41.43
C ALA A 747 1.12 -5.22 -40.86
N GLY A 748 0.81 -6.28 -41.62
CA GLY A 748 0.03 -7.42 -41.17
C GLY A 748 0.63 -8.09 -39.93
N THR A 749 1.90 -8.48 -39.99
CA THR A 749 2.59 -9.12 -38.87
C THR A 749 2.59 -8.25 -37.61
N VAL A 750 2.91 -6.96 -37.75
CA VAL A 750 2.90 -5.99 -36.64
C VAL A 750 1.52 -5.89 -36.00
N THR A 751 0.48 -5.78 -36.82
CA THR A 751 -0.91 -5.71 -36.35
C THR A 751 -1.35 -7.00 -35.65
N GLY A 752 -1.04 -8.16 -36.23
CA GLY A 752 -1.37 -9.47 -35.66
C GLY A 752 -0.68 -9.74 -34.32
N VAL A 753 0.62 -9.45 -34.21
CA VAL A 753 1.35 -9.57 -32.94
C VAL A 753 0.79 -8.61 -31.90
N SER A 754 0.51 -7.35 -32.28
CA SER A 754 0.01 -6.34 -31.35
C SER A 754 -1.36 -6.69 -30.76
N VAL A 755 -2.29 -7.21 -31.56
CA VAL A 755 -3.63 -7.59 -31.06
C VAL A 755 -3.58 -8.83 -30.16
N ASN A 756 -2.62 -9.72 -30.36
CA ASN A 756 -2.37 -10.84 -29.45
C ASN A 756 -1.77 -10.39 -28.11
N ILE A 757 -0.87 -9.39 -28.09
CA ILE A 757 -0.40 -8.76 -26.85
C ILE A 757 -1.59 -8.09 -26.13
N ALA A 758 -2.48 -7.40 -26.86
CA ALA A 758 -3.69 -6.84 -26.27
C ALA A 758 -4.61 -7.92 -25.66
N CYS A 759 -4.70 -9.10 -26.28
CA CYS A 759 -5.39 -10.25 -25.71
C CYS A 759 -4.75 -10.72 -24.40
N LEU A 760 -3.42 -10.86 -24.34
CA LEU A 760 -2.71 -11.20 -23.10
C LEU A 760 -2.98 -10.16 -22.00
N LEU A 761 -2.81 -8.87 -22.31
CA LEU A 761 -3.05 -7.76 -21.38
C LEU A 761 -4.47 -7.81 -20.79
N SER A 762 -5.47 -8.19 -21.60
CA SER A 762 -6.84 -8.37 -21.11
C SER A 762 -6.93 -9.41 -19.99
N VAL A 763 -6.17 -10.50 -20.06
CA VAL A 763 -6.14 -11.55 -19.02
C VAL A 763 -5.39 -11.06 -17.79
N MET A 764 -4.19 -10.49 -17.96
CA MET A 764 -3.37 -9.98 -16.85
C MET A 764 -4.06 -8.87 -16.06
N LEU A 765 -4.89 -8.06 -16.74
CA LEU A 765 -5.63 -6.96 -16.13
C LEU A 765 -6.86 -7.42 -15.34
N SER A 766 -7.34 -8.65 -15.55
CA SER A 766 -8.57 -9.15 -14.91
C SER A 766 -8.58 -9.07 -13.38
N PRO A 767 -7.47 -9.31 -12.66
CA PRO A 767 -7.42 -9.11 -11.21
C PRO A 767 -7.54 -7.64 -10.79
N TYR A 768 -7.08 -6.70 -11.62
CA TYR A 768 -6.99 -5.28 -11.30
C TYR A 768 -8.23 -4.49 -11.74
N MET A 769 -8.63 -4.64 -13.01
CA MET A 769 -9.72 -3.90 -13.65
C MET A 769 -10.64 -4.90 -14.38
N PRO A 770 -11.49 -5.63 -13.65
CA PRO A 770 -12.27 -6.75 -14.19
C PRO A 770 -13.26 -6.34 -15.29
N THR A 771 -13.88 -5.16 -15.22
CA THR A 771 -14.80 -4.68 -16.27
C THR A 771 -14.03 -4.35 -17.54
N VAL A 772 -12.94 -3.60 -17.46
CA VAL A 772 -12.10 -3.24 -18.62
C VAL A 772 -11.51 -4.49 -19.25
N SER A 773 -11.04 -5.42 -18.43
CA SER A 773 -10.56 -6.73 -18.86
C SER A 773 -11.60 -7.49 -19.70
N GLN A 774 -12.86 -7.54 -19.24
CA GLN A 774 -13.95 -8.15 -20.01
C GLN A 774 -14.24 -7.39 -21.30
N THR A 775 -14.33 -6.05 -21.23
CA THR A 775 -14.56 -5.21 -22.42
C THR A 775 -13.51 -5.46 -23.50
N ILE A 776 -12.22 -5.57 -23.15
CA ILE A 776 -11.18 -5.87 -24.12
C ILE A 776 -11.41 -7.25 -24.75
N ARG A 777 -11.71 -8.27 -23.95
CA ARG A 777 -11.98 -9.62 -24.48
C ARG A 777 -13.18 -9.62 -25.43
N ASP A 778 -14.25 -8.90 -25.10
CA ASP A 778 -15.44 -8.79 -25.94
C ASP A 778 -15.13 -8.07 -27.27
N GLN A 779 -14.40 -6.94 -27.21
CA GLN A 779 -13.96 -6.23 -28.42
C GLN A 779 -13.05 -7.07 -29.31
N LEU A 780 -12.20 -7.92 -28.73
CA LEU A 780 -11.31 -8.83 -29.47
C LEU A 780 -11.98 -10.15 -29.86
N ASN A 781 -13.21 -10.40 -29.38
CA ASN A 781 -13.87 -11.70 -29.48
C ASN A 781 -12.93 -12.84 -29.02
N ALA A 782 -12.25 -12.64 -27.89
CA ALA A 782 -11.18 -13.52 -27.45
C ALA A 782 -11.73 -14.90 -27.02
N PRO A 783 -11.14 -16.02 -27.50
CA PRO A 783 -11.55 -17.36 -27.08
C PRO A 783 -11.38 -17.57 -25.57
N GLN A 784 -12.36 -18.18 -24.90
CA GLN A 784 -12.31 -18.40 -23.45
C GLN A 784 -11.12 -19.26 -22.99
N SER A 785 -10.61 -20.14 -23.86
CA SER A 785 -9.43 -20.98 -23.60
C SER A 785 -8.12 -20.17 -23.52
N CYS A 786 -8.10 -18.89 -23.92
CA CYS A 786 -6.90 -18.06 -23.80
C CYS A 786 -6.48 -17.88 -22.33
N ILE A 787 -7.45 -17.79 -21.41
CA ILE A 787 -7.19 -17.62 -19.98
C ILE A 787 -6.43 -18.83 -19.42
N SER A 788 -6.99 -20.04 -19.60
CA SER A 788 -6.37 -21.25 -19.07
C SER A 788 -5.02 -21.53 -19.74
N THR A 789 -4.91 -21.31 -21.05
CA THR A 789 -3.66 -21.53 -21.80
C THR A 789 -2.55 -20.56 -21.37
N MET A 790 -2.86 -19.29 -21.08
CA MET A 790 -1.84 -18.29 -20.76
C MET A 790 -1.39 -18.30 -19.30
N PHE A 791 -2.24 -18.74 -18.36
CA PHE A 791 -2.00 -18.56 -16.92
C PHE A 791 -1.93 -19.84 -16.09
N GLN A 792 -2.43 -20.98 -16.58
CA GLN A 792 -2.24 -22.25 -15.88
C GLN A 792 -0.83 -22.80 -16.11
N GLY A 793 -0.38 -23.71 -15.24
CA GLY A 793 0.99 -24.21 -15.25
C GLY A 793 2.01 -23.11 -14.96
N THR A 794 3.04 -23.00 -15.81
CA THR A 794 4.10 -21.98 -15.70
C THR A 794 3.68 -20.62 -16.24
N GLY A 795 2.52 -20.51 -16.90
CA GLY A 795 2.11 -19.36 -17.67
C GLY A 795 2.93 -19.19 -18.95
N THR A 796 2.29 -18.89 -20.08
CA THR A 796 2.97 -18.81 -21.37
C THR A 796 2.28 -17.80 -22.28
N PHE A 797 3.07 -17.02 -23.02
CA PHE A 797 2.52 -16.15 -24.06
C PHE A 797 2.42 -16.92 -25.38
N VAL A 798 1.18 -17.08 -25.87
CA VAL A 798 0.87 -17.84 -27.08
C VAL A 798 0.07 -16.98 -28.06
N CYS A 799 0.06 -17.38 -29.33
CA CYS A 799 -0.83 -16.80 -30.34
C CYS A 799 -2.29 -17.23 -30.07
N SER A 800 -3.03 -16.43 -29.28
CA SER A 800 -4.44 -16.69 -28.96
C SER A 800 -5.42 -16.31 -30.07
N LEU A 801 -5.04 -15.34 -30.90
CA LEU A 801 -5.82 -14.86 -32.03
C LEU A 801 -5.05 -15.19 -33.31
N SER A 802 -5.37 -16.34 -33.93
CA SER A 802 -4.72 -16.80 -35.15
C SER A 802 -5.12 -15.96 -36.37
N ALA A 803 -4.33 -16.06 -37.44
CA ALA A 803 -4.71 -15.47 -38.73
C ALA A 803 -6.12 -15.93 -39.14
N GLY A 804 -6.93 -15.00 -39.63
CA GLY A 804 -8.35 -15.22 -39.97
C GLY A 804 -9.32 -15.10 -38.80
N HIS A 805 -8.86 -14.99 -37.54
CA HIS A 805 -9.74 -14.72 -36.39
C HIS A 805 -10.45 -13.39 -36.57
N ARG A 806 -11.78 -13.35 -36.41
CA ARG A 806 -12.57 -12.12 -36.54
C ARG A 806 -12.80 -11.47 -35.18
N ILE A 807 -12.26 -10.26 -35.01
CA ILE A 807 -12.49 -9.44 -33.82
C ILE A 807 -13.88 -8.77 -33.86
N GLY A 808 -14.34 -8.31 -32.70
CA GLY A 808 -15.57 -7.53 -32.57
C GLY A 808 -15.37 -6.05 -32.89
N THR A 809 -16.28 -5.22 -32.37
CA THR A 809 -16.24 -3.77 -32.56
C THR A 809 -15.35 -3.13 -31.51
N VAL A 810 -14.31 -2.44 -31.95
CA VAL A 810 -13.38 -1.73 -31.06
C VAL A 810 -13.92 -0.37 -30.63
N SER A 811 -13.68 0.00 -29.37
CA SER A 811 -14.06 1.31 -28.84
C SER A 811 -13.06 1.80 -27.77
N PRO A 812 -12.89 3.12 -27.59
CA PRO A 812 -11.96 3.66 -26.61
C PRO A 812 -12.25 3.16 -25.20
N LEU A 813 -11.24 2.56 -24.56
CA LEU A 813 -11.37 1.96 -23.22
C LEU A 813 -11.47 2.96 -22.07
N PHE A 814 -10.76 4.08 -22.16
CA PHE A 814 -10.61 5.04 -21.07
C PHE A 814 -11.00 6.44 -21.51
N GLN A 815 -11.50 7.22 -20.55
CA GLN A 815 -11.78 8.63 -20.71
C GLN A 815 -10.74 9.45 -19.95
N LYS A 816 -10.44 10.64 -20.47
CA LYS A 816 -9.56 11.59 -19.80
C LYS A 816 -10.24 12.13 -18.54
N LEU A 817 -9.51 12.22 -17.44
CA LEU A 817 -9.94 12.95 -16.26
C LEU A 817 -9.55 14.42 -16.42
N GLU A 818 -10.56 15.29 -16.50
CA GLU A 818 -10.36 16.72 -16.71
C GLU A 818 -10.05 17.46 -15.40
N VAL A 819 -9.20 18.47 -15.49
CA VAL A 819 -8.72 19.24 -14.32
C VAL A 819 -9.90 19.84 -13.53
N ASP A 820 -10.88 20.43 -14.23
CA ASP A 820 -12.04 21.05 -13.59
C ASP A 820 -12.91 20.04 -12.83
N GLN A 821 -13.09 18.83 -13.38
CA GLN A 821 -13.80 17.74 -12.71
C GLN A 821 -13.07 17.33 -11.42
N ILE A 822 -11.74 17.22 -11.49
CA ILE A 822 -10.90 16.77 -10.40
C ILE A 822 -10.83 17.80 -9.28
N GLU A 823 -10.70 19.09 -9.60
CA GLU A 823 -10.74 20.17 -8.61
C GLU A 823 -12.11 20.25 -7.92
N ALA A 824 -13.20 20.06 -8.65
CA ALA A 824 -14.54 20.01 -8.06
C ALA A 824 -14.70 18.85 -7.07
N LEU A 825 -14.19 17.66 -7.41
CA LEU A 825 -14.20 16.49 -6.53
C LEU A 825 -13.27 16.68 -5.32
N LYS A 826 -12.06 17.20 -5.53
CA LYS A 826 -11.12 17.54 -4.45
C LYS A 826 -11.74 18.48 -3.44
N LYS A 827 -12.41 19.53 -3.91
CA LYS A 827 -13.15 20.46 -3.05
C LYS A 827 -14.31 19.79 -2.31
N ARG A 828 -15.08 18.92 -2.98
CA ARG A 828 -16.20 18.17 -2.38
C ARG A 828 -15.76 17.29 -1.20
N PHE A 829 -14.57 16.68 -1.29
CA PHE A 829 -14.07 15.73 -0.30
C PHE A 829 -12.92 16.27 0.58
N GLY A 830 -12.61 17.56 0.48
CA GLY A 830 -11.56 18.24 1.26
C GLY A 830 -11.97 18.65 2.68
N GLY A 831 -13.22 18.37 3.09
CA GLY A 831 -13.80 18.83 4.35
C GLY A 831 -14.48 20.19 4.26
N GLN A 832 -15.26 20.54 5.28
CA GLN A 832 -15.82 21.89 5.41
C GLN A 832 -14.68 22.87 5.68
N GLN A 833 -14.44 23.82 4.76
CA GLN A 833 -13.59 24.98 5.05
C GLN A 833 -14.23 25.75 6.21
N MET A 834 -13.69 25.59 7.42
CA MET A 834 -13.91 26.60 8.46
C MET A 834 -13.34 27.89 7.90
N THR A 835 -14.20 28.87 7.61
CA THR A 835 -13.76 30.19 7.17
C THR A 835 -12.78 30.74 8.20
N ALA A 836 -11.64 31.22 7.71
CA ALA A 836 -10.54 31.78 8.49
C ALA A 836 -10.91 33.16 9.09
N GLN A 837 -11.91 33.19 9.96
CA GLN A 837 -12.22 34.32 10.84
C GLN A 837 -12.16 33.97 12.33
N ASN A 838 -11.91 32.70 12.69
CA ASN A 838 -11.71 32.28 14.09
C ASN A 838 -10.29 31.78 14.41
N ALA A 839 -9.31 32.04 13.54
CA ALA A 839 -7.89 31.77 13.81
C ALA A 839 -7.22 32.97 14.52
N ALA A 840 -7.83 33.45 15.60
CA ALA A 840 -7.21 34.37 16.55
C ALA A 840 -7.90 34.24 17.91
N SER A 841 -7.77 33.09 18.54
CA SER A 841 -7.72 32.97 20.01
C SER A 841 -7.37 31.54 20.37
N SER A 842 -6.20 31.40 21.00
CA SER A 842 -5.86 30.21 21.79
C SER A 842 -6.76 30.15 23.05
N PRO A 843 -6.68 29.03 23.78
CA PRO A 843 -7.77 28.09 24.02
C PRO A 843 -8.72 28.55 25.15
N PRO A 844 -10.01 28.16 25.17
CA PRO A 844 -10.85 28.50 26.30
C PRO A 844 -10.70 27.46 27.42
N ALA A 845 -10.05 27.91 28.48
CA ALA A 845 -10.47 27.59 29.84
C ALA A 845 -11.73 28.41 30.20
N ALA A 846 -12.51 27.82 31.12
CA ALA A 846 -13.65 28.29 31.91
C ALA A 846 -14.02 29.78 31.95
N VAL A 847 -15.33 30.07 32.02
CA VAL A 847 -15.87 31.25 32.73
C VAL A 847 -17.30 30.95 33.27
N PRO A 848 -17.84 31.73 34.23
CA PRO A 848 -18.50 31.23 35.43
C PRO A 848 -20.00 31.56 35.46
N THR A 849 -20.67 30.99 36.45
CA THR A 849 -22.07 31.25 36.87
C THR A 849 -22.24 32.57 37.62
N THR A 850 -23.32 33.32 37.32
CA THR A 850 -24.17 34.04 38.30
C THR A 850 -25.61 34.17 37.77
N ALA A 851 -26.58 34.17 38.68
CA ALA A 851 -27.96 33.69 38.50
C ALA A 851 -29.07 34.77 38.37
N ALA A 852 -30.15 34.38 37.67
CA ALA A 852 -31.62 34.57 37.89
C ALA A 852 -32.24 35.99 38.09
N PRO A 853 -33.57 36.22 37.87
CA PRO A 853 -34.68 35.25 37.76
C PRO A 853 -35.68 35.43 36.59
N ALA A 854 -36.66 34.51 36.60
CA ALA A 854 -37.74 34.19 35.67
C ALA A 854 -38.58 35.31 35.04
N ALA A 855 -39.03 35.10 33.79
CA ALA A 855 -40.36 35.46 33.30
C ALA A 855 -40.75 34.64 32.05
N GLU A 856 -41.82 33.87 32.22
CA GLU A 856 -42.91 33.50 31.29
C GLU A 856 -42.68 32.97 29.86
N VAL A 857 -43.39 31.87 29.64
CA VAL A 857 -43.65 31.13 28.41
C VAL A 857 -44.46 31.98 27.42
N ALA A 858 -44.01 32.08 26.17
CA ALA A 858 -44.87 32.37 25.03
C ALA A 858 -44.38 31.61 23.78
N THR A 859 -45.14 30.58 23.41
CA THR A 859 -45.09 29.87 22.14
C THR A 859 -45.51 30.77 20.97
N ALA A 860 -44.78 30.76 19.86
CA ALA A 860 -45.32 31.16 18.55
C ALA A 860 -44.61 30.43 17.41
N ASN A 861 -45.19 29.31 16.97
CA ASN A 861 -45.06 28.83 15.60
C ASN A 861 -45.95 29.70 14.70
N GLY A 862 -45.51 29.98 13.48
CA GLY A 862 -46.40 30.37 12.38
C GLY A 862 -45.70 31.09 11.24
N ALA A 863 -45.39 30.37 10.16
CA ALA A 863 -45.21 31.01 8.86
C ALA A 863 -46.51 31.75 8.50
N ASP A 864 -46.43 33.00 8.09
CA ASP A 864 -47.57 33.82 7.67
C ASP A 864 -47.72 33.71 6.15
N PRO A 865 -48.66 32.87 5.64
CA PRO A 865 -48.74 32.54 4.22
C PRO A 865 -49.20 33.72 3.37
N GLU A 866 -50.02 34.63 3.93
CA GLU A 866 -50.44 35.84 3.23
C GLU A 866 -49.28 36.82 3.07
N LYS A 867 -48.51 37.02 4.14
CA LYS A 867 -47.32 37.89 4.11
C LYS A 867 -46.23 37.34 3.19
N ALA A 868 -46.02 36.02 3.15
CA ALA A 868 -45.11 35.39 2.20
C ALA A 868 -45.57 35.57 0.75
N LYS A 869 -46.87 35.49 0.47
CA LYS A 869 -47.43 35.72 -0.88
C LYS A 869 -47.24 37.17 -1.34
N LEU A 870 -47.54 38.15 -0.47
CA LEU A 870 -47.33 39.57 -0.75
C LEU A 870 -45.84 39.91 -0.98
N LEU A 871 -44.95 39.37 -0.14
CA LEU A 871 -43.50 39.57 -0.28
C LEU A 871 -42.95 38.89 -1.54
N THR A 872 -43.48 37.74 -1.95
CA THR A 872 -43.11 37.08 -3.21
C THR A 872 -43.45 37.94 -4.42
N GLN A 873 -44.62 38.57 -4.41
CA GLN A 873 -45.04 39.50 -5.47
C GLN A 873 -44.14 40.74 -5.50
N ALA A 874 -43.85 41.34 -4.34
CA ALA A 874 -42.96 42.49 -4.24
C ALA A 874 -41.51 42.19 -4.68
N VAL A 875 -40.98 41.00 -4.36
CA VAL A 875 -39.66 40.54 -4.85
C VAL A 875 -39.64 40.40 -6.36
N THR A 876 -40.75 39.92 -6.95
CA THR A 876 -40.86 39.74 -8.40
C THR A 876 -40.89 41.09 -9.11
N GLU A 877 -41.76 42.01 -8.67
CA GLU A 877 -41.89 43.36 -9.23
C GLU A 877 -40.58 44.15 -9.11
N GLN A 878 -39.92 44.09 -7.96
CA GLN A 878 -38.64 44.77 -7.75
C GLN A 878 -37.52 44.12 -8.58
N GLY A 879 -37.56 42.81 -8.79
CA GLY A 879 -36.63 42.08 -9.65
C GLY A 879 -36.75 42.49 -11.12
N ASP A 880 -37.97 42.70 -11.60
CA ASP A 880 -38.24 43.15 -12.96
C ASP A 880 -37.84 44.61 -13.16
N LYS A 881 -38.08 45.47 -12.17
CA LYS A 881 -37.58 46.85 -12.17
C LYS A 881 -36.05 46.93 -12.29
N VAL A 882 -35.32 46.08 -11.56
CA VAL A 882 -33.85 45.99 -11.66
C VAL A 882 -33.42 45.48 -13.05
N ARG A 883 -34.14 44.51 -13.63
CA ARG A 883 -33.85 44.01 -15.00
C ARG A 883 -34.08 45.08 -16.06
N THR A 884 -35.18 45.83 -15.96
CA THR A 884 -35.49 46.94 -16.87
C THR A 884 -34.43 48.05 -16.78
N LEU A 885 -34.03 48.45 -15.57
CA LEU A 885 -32.98 49.47 -15.37
C LEU A 885 -31.62 49.02 -15.92
N LYS A 886 -31.27 47.73 -15.78
CA LYS A 886 -30.06 47.15 -16.39
C LYS A 886 -30.16 47.12 -17.93
N GLY A 887 -31.32 46.77 -18.48
CA GLY A 887 -31.58 46.77 -19.92
C GLY A 887 -31.50 48.18 -20.53
N GLN A 888 -31.97 49.20 -19.81
CA GLN A 888 -31.90 50.61 -20.20
C GLN A 888 -30.54 51.27 -19.95
N LYS A 889 -29.54 50.52 -19.45
CA LYS A 889 -28.20 51.02 -19.08
C LYS A 889 -28.25 52.24 -18.14
N ALA A 890 -29.20 52.24 -17.19
CA ALA A 890 -29.30 53.29 -16.18
C ALA A 890 -28.01 53.41 -15.34
N GLU A 891 -27.82 54.56 -14.68
CA GLU A 891 -26.62 54.80 -13.88
C GLU A 891 -26.41 53.71 -12.82
N LYS A 892 -25.13 53.32 -12.65
CA LYS A 892 -24.75 52.21 -11.77
C LYS A 892 -25.17 52.45 -10.32
N ALA A 893 -25.19 53.70 -9.85
CA ALA A 893 -25.66 54.06 -8.51
C ALA A 893 -27.16 53.74 -8.33
N VAL A 894 -27.99 54.05 -9.32
CA VAL A 894 -29.44 53.80 -9.32
C VAL A 894 -29.73 52.30 -9.33
N ILE A 895 -29.03 51.53 -10.18
CA ILE A 895 -29.18 50.07 -10.21
C ILE A 895 -28.77 49.44 -8.88
N THR A 896 -27.68 49.94 -8.28
CA THR A 896 -27.17 49.42 -6.99
C THR A 896 -28.16 49.67 -5.86
N ALA A 897 -28.79 50.84 -5.80
CA ALA A 897 -29.82 51.16 -4.82
C ALA A 897 -31.05 50.25 -4.94
N GLU A 898 -31.52 49.99 -6.16
CA GLU A 898 -32.70 49.14 -6.39
C GLU A 898 -32.39 47.63 -6.16
N VAL A 899 -31.15 47.18 -6.38
CA VAL A 899 -30.68 45.83 -6.01
C VAL A 899 -30.64 45.65 -4.49
N ALA A 900 -30.23 46.67 -3.73
CA ALA A 900 -30.24 46.61 -2.27
C ALA A 900 -31.66 46.41 -1.72
N LYS A 901 -32.65 47.12 -2.27
CA LYS A 901 -34.08 46.93 -1.93
C LYS A 901 -34.56 45.52 -2.25
N LEU A 902 -34.16 44.96 -3.39
CA LEU A 902 -34.50 43.58 -3.77
C LEU A 902 -33.93 42.55 -2.78
N LEU A 903 -32.69 42.74 -2.33
CA LEU A 903 -32.05 41.85 -1.36
C LEU A 903 -32.73 41.93 0.00
N ASP A 904 -33.17 43.11 0.42
CA ASP A 904 -33.91 43.29 1.66
C ASP A 904 -35.28 42.59 1.63
N LEU A 905 -36.03 42.76 0.54
CA LEU A 905 -37.31 42.06 0.33
C LEU A 905 -37.15 40.53 0.34
N LYS A 906 -36.06 39.99 -0.24
CA LYS A 906 -35.75 38.56 -0.19
C LYS A 906 -35.41 38.06 1.22
N LYS A 907 -34.75 38.89 2.04
CA LYS A 907 -34.51 38.55 3.46
C LYS A 907 -35.82 38.51 4.24
N GLN A 908 -36.69 39.51 4.03
CA GLN A 908 -38.00 39.55 4.67
C GLN A 908 -38.88 38.35 4.26
N LEU A 909 -38.82 37.93 2.98
CA LEU A 909 -39.50 36.74 2.49
C LEU A 909 -38.96 35.46 3.15
N ALA A 910 -37.64 35.30 3.25
CA ALA A 910 -37.04 34.13 3.90
C ALA A 910 -37.42 34.02 5.38
N VAL A 911 -37.55 35.14 6.08
CA VAL A 911 -38.06 35.19 7.47
C VAL A 911 -39.55 34.81 7.51
N ALA A 912 -40.37 35.33 6.59
CA ALA A 912 -41.80 35.00 6.51
C ALA A 912 -42.07 33.52 6.16
N GLU A 913 -41.15 32.89 5.41
CA GLU A 913 -41.17 31.45 5.05
C GLU A 913 -40.50 30.54 6.10
N GLY A 914 -39.96 31.10 7.20
CA GLY A 914 -39.32 30.32 8.27
C GLY A 914 -37.95 29.72 7.93
N LYS A 915 -37.22 30.28 6.94
CA LYS A 915 -35.87 29.84 6.54
C LYS A 915 -34.79 30.66 7.25
N SER A 916 -33.74 30.04 7.77
CA SER A 916 -32.62 30.75 8.43
C SER A 916 -31.75 31.50 7.41
N LEU A 917 -31.40 32.76 7.73
CA LEU A 917 -30.63 33.66 6.86
C LEU A 917 -29.11 33.47 7.02
N GLU A 918 -28.40 33.04 5.98
CA GLU A 918 -26.93 33.21 5.87
C GLU A 918 -26.59 34.48 5.05
N PRO A 919 -25.57 35.28 5.45
CA PRO A 919 -25.18 36.48 4.71
C PRO A 919 -24.19 36.19 3.57
N ALA A 920 -24.52 36.67 2.36
CA ALA A 920 -23.65 36.59 1.17
C ALA A 920 -22.43 37.53 1.29
N ALA A 921 -21.22 36.97 1.10
CA ALA A 921 -19.97 37.72 1.03
C ALA A 921 -19.80 38.47 -0.32
N PRO A 922 -19.23 39.70 -0.34
CA PRO A 922 -19.15 40.53 -1.54
C PRO A 922 -17.97 40.14 -2.46
N GLN A 923 -18.25 39.94 -3.75
CA GLN A 923 -17.23 39.86 -4.81
C GLN A 923 -16.54 41.22 -5.00
N LYS A 924 -15.21 41.26 -4.92
CA LYS A 924 -14.40 42.32 -5.54
C LYS A 924 -13.64 41.80 -6.75
N SER A 925 -13.71 42.64 -7.77
CA SER A 925 -13.37 42.53 -9.18
C SER A 925 -11.88 42.64 -9.48
N LYS A 926 -11.45 41.90 -10.51
CA LYS A 926 -10.26 42.21 -11.34
C LYS A 926 -10.33 43.64 -11.91
N LYS A 927 -9.21 44.35 -11.90
CA LYS A 927 -8.88 45.43 -12.83
C LYS A 927 -7.40 45.30 -13.19
N LYS A 928 -7.13 45.38 -14.50
CA LYS A 928 -5.84 45.52 -15.21
C LYS A 928 -4.61 44.85 -14.60
#